data_AF-A0A814J4S3-F1
#
_entry.id   AF-A0A814J4S3-F1
#
_cell.length_a   1.000
_cell.length_b   1.000
_cell.length_c   1.000
_cell.angle_alpha   90.00
_cell.angle_beta   90.00
_cell.angle_gamma   90.00
#
_symmetry.space_group_name_H-M   'P 1'
#
loop_
_entity.id
_entity.type
_entity.pdbx_description
1 polymer ?
#
loop_
_entity_poly.entity_id
_entity_poly.type
_entity_poly.pdbx_seq_one_letter_code
_entity_poly.pdbx_strand_id
1 'polypeptide(L)'
;MLQFPLPHEKILPRDIKIVEPPSKPNNPTILNRIKGSLIGLAVGDALGASVEFRPRQYLLEHPVHDMKSGGTWGLDAGQWTDDTSMALCLASSLISRKGFNAYDQMVRYKWWHKHGYLSSTGQCFDIGNATRASIEEFYRRQNELKRKYKIHTDLEVDQLSPELLKKENFNVYCSRQGVAGNGALMRLAPVPLFYYQVPSLAVDLSGKSGLLTHGDNVAADACRYYGALIVAAVCGESKEKLLDEYFYDDHQVWFGTYPLHETIVNIARGSFKKRKGYDDGIRGKGHIVWTLEAALWAFWSTKSFDEGALAAVNLGDDTDTTAAIYGQLAGAFYGYENISPKWRSILYAHDLITCIAEWTDYLSYSETKIVGHEQIARSRPHDRKNSVQPNEIGLGNNNKSKPMKPDSHKMLQFPLPHEKILPSDIKIVRPSSHPSDPTVLDRIKGSLVGLAVGDALGASVEFRPRQYLLEHPVHDMKSGGTWGLDAGQWTDDTSMALCLASSLISQKGFNPYDQMVRYKWWHKHGYLSSTGQCFDIGNATRASIEEFYRRQNELKRKYKIHTDLEVDQLPVELLKKENFNVYCSRQGVAGNGALMRLAPVPLFYYQVPSLAVDLSGRSGLLTHGDNVAADACRYYGALIVAAVRGESKEKLLDEYFYDHHYEDWFKTQPLHETIVNIARGSFKKRRGYDDGIRGKGHIVWTLEAALWAFWSTESFDKGALAAVNLGDDTDTTAAIYGQLAGAFYGYENISPKWRSILYARDLITCIAEWTEYLSYSETKIVGHEQIARSRPHDRKNSVQPNEIGLGNNNKSKPMKPDSHSKSKPNRSKSEQRPSKAKKAVSRFFGFRESEV
;
A
#
# COMPACT_ATOMS: atom_id res chain seq x y z
N MET A 1 -7.76 -25.43 14.62
CA MET A 1 -7.40 -24.02 14.88
C MET A 1 -7.54 -23.81 16.37
N LEU A 2 -6.57 -23.13 16.99
CA LEU A 2 -6.64 -22.80 18.41
C LEU A 2 -7.93 -22.00 18.69
N GLN A 3 -8.79 -22.54 19.55
CA GLN A 3 -10.03 -21.89 19.97
C GLN A 3 -9.73 -21.13 21.26
N PHE A 4 -9.65 -19.80 21.16
CA PHE A 4 -9.58 -18.94 22.33
C PHE A 4 -10.95 -18.90 23.02
N PRO A 5 -10.99 -18.96 24.36
CA PRO A 5 -12.24 -18.88 25.11
C PRO A 5 -12.90 -17.50 24.95
N LEU A 6 -14.21 -17.44 25.15
CA LEU A 6 -14.93 -16.19 25.34
C LEU A 6 -14.73 -15.68 26.77
N PRO A 7 -14.72 -14.35 27.01
CA PRO A 7 -14.36 -13.79 28.31
C PRO A 7 -15.27 -14.20 29.48
N HIS A 8 -16.50 -14.66 29.20
CA HIS A 8 -17.42 -15.15 30.21
C HIS A 8 -17.12 -16.58 30.68
N GLU A 9 -16.30 -17.34 29.94
CA GLU A 9 -15.93 -18.72 30.28
C GLU A 9 -14.83 -18.79 31.36
N LYS A 10 -14.12 -17.67 31.61
CA LYS A 10 -13.13 -17.49 32.68
C LYS A 10 -11.99 -18.53 32.73
N ILE A 11 -11.67 -19.16 31.59
CA ILE A 11 -10.56 -20.10 31.47
C ILE A 11 -9.23 -19.33 31.52
N LEU A 12 -8.35 -19.70 32.46
CA LEU A 12 -7.02 -19.11 32.60
C LEU A 12 -6.09 -19.52 31.44
N PRO A 13 -5.06 -18.73 31.08
CA PRO A 13 -4.21 -19.02 29.91
C PRO A 13 -3.56 -20.41 29.92
N ARG A 14 -3.09 -20.87 31.08
CA ARG A 14 -2.47 -22.21 31.22
C ARG A 14 -3.46 -23.37 31.06
N ASP A 15 -4.76 -23.09 31.23
CA ASP A 15 -5.86 -24.06 31.20
C ASP A 15 -6.61 -24.04 29.85
N ILE A 16 -6.19 -23.20 28.90
CA ILE A 16 -6.72 -23.18 27.53
C ILE A 16 -6.30 -24.45 26.77
N LYS A 17 -7.27 -25.14 26.18
CA LYS A 17 -7.02 -26.36 25.40
C LYS A 17 -6.18 -26.08 24.16
N ILE A 18 -4.91 -26.48 24.22
CA ILE A 18 -3.98 -26.47 23.10
C ILE A 18 -4.49 -27.37 21.96
N VAL A 19 -4.35 -26.86 20.73
CA VAL A 19 -4.66 -27.56 19.48
C VAL A 19 -3.58 -27.16 18.47
N GLU A 20 -2.64 -28.05 18.17
CA GLU A 20 -1.52 -27.79 17.23
C GLU A 20 -2.00 -27.40 15.80
N PRO A 21 -1.18 -26.67 15.03
CA PRO A 21 -1.42 -26.47 13.59
C PRO A 21 -1.36 -27.79 12.81
N PRO A 22 -2.16 -27.96 11.74
CA PRO A 22 -2.35 -29.24 11.05
C PRO A 22 -1.17 -29.70 10.18
N SER A 23 -0.08 -28.92 10.11
CA SER A 23 1.19 -29.34 9.50
C SER A 23 2.36 -28.65 10.19
N LYS A 24 3.49 -29.35 10.29
CA LYS A 24 4.73 -28.84 10.89
C LYS A 24 5.32 -27.63 10.12
N PRO A 25 6.11 -26.77 10.80
CA PRO A 25 6.72 -25.57 10.21
C PRO A 25 7.63 -25.90 9.01
N ASN A 26 7.67 -25.01 8.02
CA ASN A 26 8.53 -25.17 6.84
C ASN A 26 10.01 -24.86 7.12
N ASN A 27 10.32 -24.14 8.21
CA ASN A 27 11.69 -23.83 8.62
C ASN A 27 11.81 -23.83 10.16
N PRO A 28 12.44 -24.84 10.78
CA PRO A 28 12.61 -24.92 12.24
C PRO A 28 13.36 -23.74 12.86
N THR A 29 14.32 -23.14 12.15
CA THR A 29 15.09 -21.97 12.63
C THR A 29 14.22 -20.73 12.75
N ILE A 30 13.28 -20.54 11.81
CA ILE A 30 12.30 -19.46 11.89
C ILE A 30 11.33 -19.68 13.05
N LEU A 31 10.76 -20.88 13.21
CA LEU A 31 9.88 -21.16 14.35
C LEU A 31 10.61 -21.00 15.70
N ASN A 32 11.88 -21.42 15.81
CA ASN A 32 12.71 -21.19 17.00
C ASN A 32 12.80 -19.69 17.34
N ARG A 33 12.87 -18.81 16.33
CA ARG A 33 12.92 -17.34 16.52
C ARG A 33 11.56 -16.70 16.79
N ILE A 34 10.49 -17.19 16.17
CA ILE A 34 9.10 -16.76 16.47
C ILE A 34 8.73 -17.17 17.90
N LYS A 35 9.00 -18.41 18.31
CA LYS A 35 8.89 -18.87 19.70
C LYS A 35 9.78 -18.02 20.61
N GLY A 36 11.03 -17.78 20.20
CA GLY A 36 11.99 -17.02 20.99
C GLY A 36 11.51 -15.61 21.29
N SER A 37 10.92 -14.92 20.31
CA SER A 37 10.42 -13.56 20.45
C SER A 37 9.20 -13.47 21.41
N LEU A 38 8.22 -14.38 21.30
CA LEU A 38 7.04 -14.37 22.18
C LEU A 38 7.35 -14.88 23.60
N ILE A 39 8.18 -15.92 23.73
CA ILE A 39 8.65 -16.40 25.05
C ILE A 39 9.62 -15.40 25.67
N GLY A 40 10.46 -14.75 24.87
CA GLY A 40 11.41 -13.75 25.31
C GLY A 40 10.73 -12.50 25.86
N LEU A 41 9.66 -12.02 25.22
CA LEU A 41 8.77 -10.98 25.76
C LEU A 41 8.30 -11.35 27.17
N ALA A 42 7.63 -12.51 27.30
CA ALA A 42 7.03 -12.96 28.56
C ALA A 42 8.06 -13.31 29.65
N VAL A 43 9.27 -13.72 29.28
CA VAL A 43 10.40 -13.93 30.20
C VAL A 43 10.97 -12.60 30.68
N GLY A 44 11.10 -11.60 29.81
CA GLY A 44 11.58 -10.26 30.18
C GLY A 44 10.62 -9.54 31.13
N ASP A 45 9.34 -9.54 30.76
CA ASP A 45 8.18 -9.15 31.57
C ASP A 45 8.25 -9.78 32.98
N ALA A 46 8.13 -11.11 33.09
CA ALA A 46 8.10 -11.84 34.36
C ALA A 46 9.41 -11.72 35.20
N LEU A 47 10.54 -11.40 34.57
CA LEU A 47 11.80 -11.13 35.24
C LEU A 47 11.82 -9.72 35.86
N GLY A 48 11.37 -8.72 35.10
CA GLY A 48 11.33 -7.31 35.52
C GLY A 48 10.21 -6.98 36.52
N ALA A 49 9.07 -7.67 36.42
CA ALA A 49 7.91 -7.44 37.29
C ALA A 49 8.25 -7.63 38.78
N SER A 50 9.20 -8.53 39.07
CA SER A 50 9.71 -8.82 40.42
C SER A 50 10.34 -7.61 41.14
N VAL A 51 10.74 -6.57 40.39
CA VAL A 51 11.40 -5.34 40.89
C VAL A 51 10.82 -4.05 40.29
N GLU A 52 9.62 -4.12 39.73
CA GLU A 52 8.90 -2.97 39.18
C GLU A 52 8.75 -1.82 40.20
N PHE A 53 8.77 -0.58 39.70
CA PHE A 53 8.80 0.69 40.46
C PHE A 53 9.91 0.83 41.52
N ARG A 54 10.88 -0.10 41.63
CA ARG A 54 12.00 0.04 42.56
C ARG A 54 12.97 1.13 42.07
N PRO A 55 13.42 2.04 42.95
CA PRO A 55 14.36 3.09 42.57
C PRO A 55 15.70 2.48 42.16
N ARG A 56 16.42 3.11 41.21
CA ARG A 56 17.68 2.57 40.67
C ARG A 56 18.70 2.14 41.72
N GLN A 57 18.77 2.88 42.84
CA GLN A 57 19.63 2.58 43.99
C GLN A 57 19.37 1.19 44.58
N TYR A 58 18.10 0.80 44.71
CA TYR A 58 17.73 -0.54 45.20
C TYR A 58 18.33 -1.64 44.31
N LEU A 59 18.36 -1.44 42.99
CA LEU A 59 18.93 -2.36 42.01
C LEU A 59 20.47 -2.29 41.88
N LEU A 60 21.13 -1.34 42.55
CA LEU A 60 22.59 -1.35 42.73
C LEU A 60 22.98 -2.20 43.94
N GLU A 61 22.16 -2.19 44.99
CA GLU A 61 22.34 -2.94 46.23
C GLU A 61 21.80 -4.38 46.14
N HIS A 62 20.70 -4.58 45.41
CA HIS A 62 19.95 -5.82 45.28
C HIS A 62 19.72 -6.18 43.78
N PRO A 63 20.79 -6.41 43.00
CA PRO A 63 20.65 -6.72 41.59
C PRO A 63 19.83 -8.00 41.34
N VAL A 64 19.02 -7.98 40.29
CA VAL A 64 18.32 -9.16 39.79
C VAL A 64 19.34 -10.08 39.11
N HIS A 65 19.29 -11.36 39.46
CA HIS A 65 20.11 -12.42 38.87
C HIS A 65 19.27 -13.56 38.29
N ASP A 66 17.97 -13.59 38.60
CA ASP A 66 17.08 -14.71 38.33
C ASP A 66 15.62 -14.29 38.52
N MET A 67 14.71 -15.04 37.91
CA MET A 67 13.26 -14.82 37.99
C MET A 67 12.73 -15.26 39.36
N LYS A 68 11.97 -14.38 40.02
CA LYS A 68 11.53 -14.53 41.42
C LYS A 68 10.09 -14.05 41.62
N SER A 69 9.41 -14.64 42.60
CA SER A 69 8.12 -14.15 43.09
C SER A 69 8.28 -12.81 43.83
N GLY A 70 7.27 -11.94 43.75
CA GLY A 70 7.27 -10.64 44.43
C GLY A 70 6.74 -9.51 43.56
N GLY A 71 7.55 -8.44 43.39
CA GLY A 71 7.13 -7.25 42.65
C GLY A 71 6.12 -6.38 43.39
N THR A 72 5.51 -5.44 42.65
CA THR A 72 4.42 -4.56 43.12
C THR A 72 3.17 -5.36 43.49
N TRP A 73 2.88 -6.42 42.73
CA TRP A 73 1.61 -7.14 42.74
C TRP A 73 1.64 -8.49 43.48
N GLY A 74 2.80 -8.90 44.01
CA GLY A 74 2.95 -10.16 44.73
C GLY A 74 2.85 -11.41 43.84
N LEU A 75 3.34 -11.32 42.60
CA LEU A 75 3.26 -12.38 41.58
C LEU A 75 4.08 -13.61 41.96
N ASP A 76 3.64 -14.79 41.50
CA ASP A 76 4.46 -16.01 41.48
C ASP A 76 5.59 -15.90 40.45
N ALA A 77 6.71 -16.60 40.70
CA ALA A 77 7.83 -16.61 39.75
C ALA A 77 7.40 -17.19 38.38
N GLY A 78 7.49 -16.39 37.33
CA GLY A 78 7.06 -16.74 35.97
C GLY A 78 5.68 -16.21 35.56
N GLN A 79 4.93 -15.57 36.46
CA GLN A 79 3.77 -14.75 36.06
C GLN A 79 4.22 -13.40 35.47
N TRP A 80 3.41 -12.91 34.53
CA TRP A 80 3.68 -11.75 33.68
C TRP A 80 2.54 -10.70 33.73
N THR A 81 2.84 -9.44 33.38
CA THR A 81 2.03 -8.22 33.59
C THR A 81 1.13 -7.88 32.40
N ASP A 82 0.88 -6.59 32.11
CA ASP A 82 0.05 -6.19 30.97
C ASP A 82 0.75 -6.29 29.61
N ASP A 83 2.08 -6.25 29.55
CA ASP A 83 2.90 -6.52 28.37
C ASP A 83 2.48 -7.82 27.66
N THR A 84 2.63 -8.94 28.35
CA THR A 84 2.25 -10.26 27.82
C THR A 84 0.74 -10.38 27.68
N SER A 85 -0.06 -9.85 28.62
CA SER A 85 -1.53 -9.88 28.50
C SER A 85 -2.02 -9.24 27.20
N MET A 86 -1.48 -8.07 26.86
CA MET A 86 -1.80 -7.34 25.63
C MET A 86 -1.17 -7.99 24.39
N ALA A 87 0.02 -8.60 24.48
CA ALA A 87 0.61 -9.37 23.40
C ALA A 87 -0.24 -10.61 23.05
N LEU A 88 -0.72 -11.36 24.05
CA LEU A 88 -1.58 -12.53 23.82
C LEU A 88 -2.98 -12.12 23.32
N CYS A 89 -3.50 -10.98 23.74
CA CYS A 89 -4.70 -10.38 23.12
C CYS A 89 -4.48 -10.04 21.64
N LEU A 90 -3.33 -9.46 21.28
CA LEU A 90 -2.99 -9.13 19.89
C LEU A 90 -2.78 -10.39 19.03
N ALA A 91 -2.03 -11.37 19.54
CA ALA A 91 -1.80 -12.65 18.87
C ALA A 91 -3.10 -13.44 18.67
N SER A 92 -3.97 -13.49 19.69
CA SER A 92 -5.26 -14.17 19.58
C SER A 92 -6.22 -13.47 18.61
N SER A 93 -6.14 -12.14 18.46
CA SER A 93 -6.83 -11.42 17.38
C SER A 93 -6.31 -11.86 16.00
N LEU A 94 -4.99 -11.79 15.79
CA LEU A 94 -4.35 -12.16 14.52
C LEU A 94 -4.69 -13.61 14.11
N ILE A 95 -4.62 -14.55 15.05
CA ILE A 95 -4.94 -15.97 14.81
C ILE A 95 -6.44 -16.17 14.52
N SER A 96 -7.33 -15.61 15.35
CA SER A 96 -8.79 -15.80 15.20
C SER A 96 -9.34 -15.14 13.93
N ARG A 97 -8.78 -13.99 13.54
CA ARG A 97 -9.22 -13.21 12.38
C ARG A 97 -8.42 -13.49 11.11
N LYS A 98 -7.35 -14.29 11.21
CA LYS A 98 -6.38 -14.59 10.14
C LYS A 98 -5.73 -13.33 9.55
N GLY A 99 -5.32 -12.44 10.44
CA GLY A 99 -4.74 -11.15 10.09
C GLY A 99 -5.25 -10.01 10.95
N PHE A 100 -4.70 -8.82 10.70
CA PHE A 100 -4.90 -7.65 11.54
C PHE A 100 -6.33 -7.11 11.46
N ASN A 101 -6.98 -7.00 12.62
CA ASN A 101 -8.29 -6.38 12.77
C ASN A 101 -8.28 -5.47 14.00
N ALA A 102 -8.15 -4.16 13.75
CA ALA A 102 -8.08 -3.15 14.80
C ALA A 102 -9.29 -3.16 15.77
N TYR A 103 -10.48 -3.55 15.28
CA TYR A 103 -11.68 -3.64 16.12
C TYR A 103 -11.59 -4.84 17.05
N ASP A 104 -11.30 -6.03 16.51
CA ASP A 104 -11.13 -7.28 17.28
C ASP A 104 -9.99 -7.18 18.31
N GLN A 105 -8.91 -6.45 17.96
CA GLN A 105 -7.82 -6.10 18.88
C GLN A 105 -8.32 -5.25 20.06
N MET A 106 -9.06 -4.16 19.81
CA MET A 106 -9.62 -3.31 20.87
C MET A 106 -10.71 -4.03 21.69
N VAL A 107 -11.48 -4.93 21.07
CA VAL A 107 -12.41 -5.84 21.73
C VAL A 107 -11.68 -6.75 22.72
N ARG A 108 -10.54 -7.36 22.34
CA ARG A 108 -9.77 -8.22 23.25
C ARG A 108 -9.09 -7.43 24.36
N TYR A 109 -8.60 -6.22 24.08
CA TYR A 109 -8.11 -5.32 25.14
C TYR A 109 -9.23 -4.92 26.11
N LYS A 110 -10.47 -4.73 25.62
CA LYS A 110 -11.66 -4.56 26.49
C LYS A 110 -11.95 -5.82 27.30
N TRP A 111 -11.89 -7.02 26.70
CA TRP A 111 -12.11 -8.29 27.39
C TRP A 111 -11.08 -8.52 28.50
N TRP A 112 -9.81 -8.23 28.24
CA TRP A 112 -8.77 -8.26 29.26
C TRP A 112 -9.08 -7.24 30.37
N HIS A 113 -9.24 -5.95 30.05
CA HIS A 113 -9.54 -4.89 31.01
C HIS A 113 -10.80 -5.18 31.88
N LYS A 114 -11.87 -5.75 31.32
CA LYS A 114 -13.13 -5.96 32.05
C LYS A 114 -13.30 -7.35 32.67
N HIS A 115 -12.55 -8.36 32.23
CA HIS A 115 -12.78 -9.76 32.62
C HIS A 115 -11.52 -10.58 32.91
N GLY A 116 -10.31 -10.00 32.81
CA GLY A 116 -9.05 -10.72 33.01
C GLY A 116 -8.74 -11.73 31.89
N TYR A 117 -9.41 -11.62 30.73
CA TYR A 117 -9.14 -12.46 29.56
C TYR A 117 -7.65 -12.40 29.17
N LEU A 118 -7.02 -13.57 29.05
CA LEU A 118 -5.59 -13.74 28.80
C LEU A 118 -4.64 -13.06 29.83
N SER A 119 -5.03 -12.97 31.10
CA SER A 119 -4.15 -12.56 32.21
C SER A 119 -3.53 -13.76 32.96
N SER A 120 -2.29 -13.59 33.44
CA SER A 120 -1.57 -14.56 34.29
C SER A 120 -2.22 -14.80 35.66
N THR A 121 -3.00 -13.83 36.16
CA THR A 121 -3.72 -13.90 37.46
C THR A 121 -5.22 -14.12 37.29
N GLY A 122 -5.73 -14.11 36.05
CA GLY A 122 -7.16 -14.12 35.75
C GLY A 122 -7.89 -12.79 36.03
N GLN A 123 -7.16 -11.71 36.31
CA GLN A 123 -7.70 -10.35 36.52
C GLN A 123 -6.89 -9.33 35.69
N CYS A 124 -7.47 -8.15 35.42
CA CYS A 124 -6.70 -7.04 34.87
C CYS A 124 -5.97 -6.31 36.01
N PHE A 125 -4.65 -6.24 35.91
CA PHE A 125 -3.76 -5.41 36.72
C PHE A 125 -2.75 -4.71 35.79
N ASP A 126 -1.88 -3.87 36.34
CA ASP A 126 -0.93 -2.94 35.67
C ASP A 126 -1.50 -1.88 34.71
N ILE A 127 -2.55 -2.20 33.95
CA ILE A 127 -3.13 -1.41 32.86
C ILE A 127 -2.87 0.10 32.92
N GLY A 128 -1.82 0.51 32.20
CA GLY A 128 -1.34 1.89 32.16
C GLY A 128 -2.43 2.88 31.72
N ASN A 129 -2.40 4.08 32.30
CA ASN A 129 -3.48 5.08 32.17
C ASN A 129 -3.85 5.43 30.71
N ALA A 130 -2.86 5.46 29.80
CA ALA A 130 -3.08 5.69 28.37
C ALA A 130 -3.86 4.54 27.69
N THR A 131 -3.50 3.30 28.00
CA THR A 131 -4.20 2.08 27.55
C THR A 131 -5.63 2.06 28.10
N ARG A 132 -5.80 2.29 29.40
CA ARG A 132 -7.11 2.32 30.08
C ARG A 132 -8.07 3.32 29.44
N ALA A 133 -7.66 4.58 29.32
CA ALA A 133 -8.48 5.64 28.74
C ALA A 133 -8.88 5.37 27.28
N SER A 134 -7.98 4.74 26.49
CA SER A 134 -8.26 4.38 25.10
C SER A 134 -9.30 3.25 24.99
N ILE A 135 -9.25 2.26 25.89
CA ILE A 135 -10.23 1.15 25.94
C ILE A 135 -11.59 1.66 26.45
N GLU A 136 -11.60 2.61 27.38
CA GLU A 136 -12.83 3.22 27.90
C GLU A 136 -13.53 4.09 26.85
N GLU A 137 -12.78 4.87 26.07
CA GLU A 137 -13.32 5.62 24.93
C GLU A 137 -13.84 4.69 23.82
N PHE A 138 -13.14 3.57 23.55
CA PHE A 138 -13.64 2.54 22.63
C PHE A 138 -14.97 1.93 23.11
N TYR A 139 -15.07 1.58 24.39
CA TYR A 139 -16.28 1.03 24.99
C TYR A 139 -17.43 2.07 25.04
N ARG A 140 -17.11 3.36 25.22
CA ARG A 140 -18.09 4.46 25.13
C ARG A 140 -18.68 4.56 23.72
N ARG A 141 -17.84 4.50 22.68
CA ARG A 141 -18.27 4.46 21.26
C ARG A 141 -19.07 3.20 20.93
N GLN A 142 -18.65 2.03 21.42
CA GLN A 142 -19.45 0.79 21.29
C GLN A 142 -20.85 0.96 21.87
N ASN A 143 -20.98 1.55 23.06
CA ASN A 143 -22.27 1.77 23.71
C ASN A 143 -23.16 2.82 23.01
N GLU A 144 -22.62 3.68 22.15
CA GLU A 144 -23.41 4.53 21.24
C GLU A 144 -24.03 3.69 20.13
N LEU A 145 -23.26 2.81 19.47
CA LEU A 145 -23.80 1.87 18.48
C LEU A 145 -24.79 0.88 19.10
N LYS A 146 -24.48 0.33 20.28
CA LYS A 146 -25.35 -0.61 21.00
C LYS A 146 -26.75 -0.03 21.21
N ARG A 147 -26.83 1.22 21.68
CA ARG A 147 -28.10 1.95 21.83
C ARG A 147 -28.77 2.28 20.48
N LYS A 148 -28.01 2.80 19.51
CA LYS A 148 -28.52 3.20 18.19
C LYS A 148 -29.17 2.03 17.42
N TYR A 149 -28.56 0.85 17.49
CA TYR A 149 -29.03 -0.36 16.80
C TYR A 149 -29.83 -1.33 17.68
N LYS A 150 -30.15 -0.93 18.92
CA LYS A 150 -30.89 -1.75 19.91
C LYS A 150 -30.26 -3.13 20.17
N ILE A 151 -28.94 -3.23 20.09
CA ILE A 151 -28.19 -4.46 20.37
C ILE A 151 -28.26 -4.75 21.87
N HIS A 152 -28.55 -6.00 22.25
CA HIS A 152 -28.89 -6.32 23.64
C HIS A 152 -27.68 -6.76 24.47
N THR A 153 -26.80 -7.60 23.91
CA THR A 153 -25.62 -8.14 24.59
C THR A 153 -24.33 -7.39 24.23
N ASP A 154 -23.29 -7.58 25.05
CA ASP A 154 -21.95 -7.08 24.73
C ASP A 154 -21.24 -7.97 23.69
N LEU A 155 -21.58 -9.25 23.61
CA LEU A 155 -21.00 -10.19 22.65
C LEU A 155 -21.41 -9.87 21.21
N GLU A 156 -22.67 -9.43 21.00
CA GLU A 156 -23.13 -8.95 19.69
C GLU A 156 -22.42 -7.67 19.26
N VAL A 157 -22.22 -6.70 20.17
CA VAL A 157 -21.49 -5.45 19.85
C VAL A 157 -19.97 -5.65 19.74
N ASP A 158 -19.45 -6.77 20.22
CA ASP A 158 -18.07 -7.20 19.96
C ASP A 158 -17.89 -7.90 18.60
N GLN A 159 -18.97 -8.27 17.92
CA GLN A 159 -18.98 -8.97 16.64
C GLN A 159 -19.61 -8.14 15.50
N LEU A 160 -19.62 -6.80 15.60
CA LEU A 160 -20.16 -5.93 14.54
C LEU A 160 -19.49 -6.19 13.19
N SER A 161 -20.30 -6.22 12.14
CA SER A 161 -19.80 -6.47 10.79
C SER A 161 -18.99 -5.28 10.25
N PRO A 162 -17.98 -5.50 9.39
CA PRO A 162 -17.20 -4.41 8.78
C PRO A 162 -18.06 -3.40 8.03
N GLU A 163 -19.18 -3.84 7.45
CA GLU A 163 -20.13 -3.01 6.70
C GLU A 163 -20.86 -2.04 7.63
N LEU A 164 -21.26 -2.50 8.83
CA LEU A 164 -21.88 -1.66 9.85
C LEU A 164 -20.88 -0.65 10.44
N LEU A 165 -19.67 -1.11 10.76
CA LEU A 165 -18.60 -0.23 11.26
C LEU A 165 -18.24 0.85 10.22
N LYS A 166 -18.20 0.50 8.94
CA LYS A 166 -18.00 1.43 7.81
C LYS A 166 -19.17 2.39 7.62
N LYS A 167 -20.41 1.89 7.65
CA LYS A 167 -21.66 2.70 7.55
C LYS A 167 -21.74 3.78 8.63
N GLU A 168 -21.29 3.44 9.84
CA GLU A 168 -21.26 4.33 11.00
C GLU A 168 -19.98 5.18 11.09
N ASN A 169 -19.03 5.01 10.16
CA ASN A 169 -17.71 5.62 10.18
C ASN A 169 -17.02 5.47 11.56
N PHE A 170 -17.10 4.27 12.14
CA PHE A 170 -16.66 4.00 13.50
C PHE A 170 -15.14 4.16 13.62
N ASN A 171 -14.70 5.26 14.27
CA ASN A 171 -13.30 5.47 14.56
C ASN A 171 -12.83 4.55 15.70
N VAL A 172 -12.01 3.56 15.36
CA VAL A 172 -11.39 2.61 16.31
C VAL A 172 -10.14 3.18 17.00
N TYR A 173 -9.53 4.24 16.46
CA TYR A 173 -8.42 4.94 17.12
C TYR A 173 -8.98 5.81 18.26
N CYS A 174 -8.83 5.32 19.48
CA CYS A 174 -9.49 5.89 20.67
C CYS A 174 -8.55 6.65 21.61
N SER A 175 -7.24 6.57 21.38
CA SER A 175 -6.24 7.37 22.09
C SER A 175 -6.34 8.87 21.77
N ARG A 176 -5.80 9.69 22.67
CA ARG A 176 -5.61 11.14 22.43
C ARG A 176 -4.32 11.39 21.64
N GLN A 177 -4.23 12.53 20.98
CA GLN A 177 -2.99 12.97 20.34
C GLN A 177 -1.89 13.24 21.39
N GLY A 178 -0.63 13.00 21.05
CA GLY A 178 0.53 13.25 21.93
C GLY A 178 0.80 12.19 23.00
N VAL A 179 0.07 11.06 22.98
CA VAL A 179 0.18 9.99 23.98
C VAL A 179 1.29 9.00 23.58
N ALA A 180 2.54 9.33 23.94
CA ALA A 180 3.75 8.59 23.57
C ALA A 180 4.27 7.59 24.66
N GLY A 181 3.35 6.91 25.35
CA GLY A 181 3.67 5.90 26.37
C GLY A 181 4.14 4.54 25.83
N ASN A 182 4.70 3.70 26.70
CA ASN A 182 5.37 2.45 26.31
C ASN A 182 4.41 1.34 25.80
N GLY A 183 3.14 1.38 26.22
CA GLY A 183 2.13 0.33 25.98
C GLY A 183 1.77 0.00 24.53
N ALA A 184 2.34 0.70 23.55
CA ALA A 184 2.28 0.31 22.14
C ALA A 184 3.40 -0.68 21.75
N LEU A 185 4.60 -0.48 22.28
CA LEU A 185 5.84 -1.17 21.90
C LEU A 185 6.04 -2.48 22.67
N MET A 186 5.63 -2.48 23.92
CA MET A 186 5.86 -3.56 24.88
C MET A 186 5.09 -4.85 24.54
N ARG A 187 3.97 -4.70 23.83
CA ARG A 187 3.10 -5.77 23.33
C ARG A 187 3.33 -6.18 21.86
N LEU A 188 4.35 -5.62 21.19
CA LEU A 188 4.32 -5.47 19.73
C LEU A 188 4.46 -6.77 18.94
N ALA A 189 5.38 -7.65 19.35
CA ALA A 189 5.90 -8.77 18.57
C ALA A 189 4.91 -9.61 17.75
N PRO A 190 3.69 -9.95 18.21
CA PRO A 190 2.75 -10.73 17.41
C PRO A 190 2.49 -10.18 15.99
N VAL A 191 2.51 -8.86 15.79
CA VAL A 191 2.33 -8.25 14.45
C VAL A 191 3.52 -8.50 13.51
N PRO A 192 4.76 -8.08 13.84
CA PRO A 192 5.91 -8.36 12.98
C PRO A 192 6.20 -9.86 12.83
N LEU A 193 5.85 -10.69 13.82
CA LEU A 193 5.97 -12.15 13.71
C LEU A 193 4.91 -12.78 12.79
N PHE A 194 3.65 -12.32 12.81
CA PHE A 194 2.60 -12.85 11.92
C PHE A 194 2.86 -12.49 10.44
N TYR A 195 3.51 -11.35 10.19
CA TYR A 195 3.78 -10.82 8.86
C TYR A 195 5.26 -10.90 8.45
N TYR A 196 6.11 -11.69 9.15
CA TYR A 196 7.58 -11.63 9.03
C TYR A 196 8.12 -11.85 7.59
N GLN A 197 7.46 -12.68 6.79
CA GLN A 197 7.85 -12.98 5.40
C GLN A 197 7.70 -11.75 4.47
N VAL A 198 7.10 -10.68 4.99
CA VAL A 198 6.61 -9.54 4.22
C VAL A 198 6.82 -8.26 5.05
N PRO A 199 8.01 -7.64 5.02
CA PRO A 199 8.44 -6.72 6.08
C PRO A 199 7.69 -5.38 6.17
N SER A 200 7.26 -4.79 5.05
CA SER A 200 6.69 -3.42 5.05
C SER A 200 5.34 -3.30 5.75
N LEU A 201 4.48 -4.31 5.62
CA LEU A 201 3.20 -4.40 6.33
C LEU A 201 3.42 -4.84 7.78
N ALA A 202 4.41 -5.70 8.06
CA ALA A 202 4.85 -5.95 9.44
C ALA A 202 5.24 -4.63 10.14
N VAL A 203 6.00 -3.77 9.46
CA VAL A 203 6.39 -2.42 9.93
C VAL A 203 5.19 -1.48 10.04
N ASP A 204 4.39 -1.33 8.98
CA ASP A 204 3.24 -0.42 8.96
C ASP A 204 2.13 -0.82 9.95
N LEU A 205 1.76 -2.10 10.02
CA LEU A 205 0.80 -2.61 11.01
C LEU A 205 1.35 -2.51 12.43
N SER A 206 2.68 -2.55 12.63
CA SER A 206 3.27 -2.27 13.94
C SER A 206 2.93 -0.85 14.40
N GLY A 207 3.05 0.14 13.50
CA GLY A 207 2.61 1.51 13.76
C GLY A 207 1.10 1.64 13.99
N LYS A 208 0.28 1.04 13.12
CA LYS A 208 -1.20 1.06 13.24
C LYS A 208 -1.71 0.39 14.51
N SER A 209 -1.07 -0.71 14.96
CA SER A 209 -1.35 -1.42 16.23
C SER A 209 -1.05 -0.57 17.47
N GLY A 210 -0.01 0.26 17.42
CA GLY A 210 0.32 1.23 18.46
C GLY A 210 -0.72 2.34 18.58
N LEU A 211 -1.07 2.96 17.44
CA LEU A 211 -1.96 4.12 17.34
C LEU A 211 -3.37 3.92 17.94
N LEU A 212 -3.83 2.66 18.09
CA LEU A 212 -5.12 2.34 18.69
C LEU A 212 -5.22 2.80 20.16
N THR A 213 -4.11 2.72 20.91
CA THR A 213 -4.05 3.14 22.32
C THR A 213 -3.00 4.21 22.63
N HIS A 214 -2.07 4.50 21.71
CA HIS A 214 -1.04 5.52 21.84
C HIS A 214 -1.03 6.42 20.60
N GLY A 215 -1.85 7.46 20.61
CA GLY A 215 -2.16 8.30 19.45
C GLY A 215 -1.07 9.31 19.06
N ASP A 216 0.19 8.92 19.15
CA ASP A 216 1.34 9.76 18.84
C ASP A 216 2.20 9.20 17.70
N ASN A 217 2.73 10.09 16.87
CA ASN A 217 3.55 9.70 15.71
C ASN A 217 4.89 9.11 16.13
N VAL A 218 5.51 9.58 17.21
CA VAL A 218 6.76 9.03 17.75
C VAL A 218 6.53 7.62 18.29
N ALA A 219 5.37 7.36 18.89
CA ALA A 219 4.99 6.00 19.32
C ALA A 219 4.70 5.06 18.15
N ALA A 220 4.00 5.53 17.11
CA ALA A 220 3.79 4.77 15.88
C ALA A 220 5.13 4.44 15.20
N ASP A 221 6.04 5.41 15.12
CA ASP A 221 7.33 5.27 14.47
C ASP A 221 8.32 4.42 15.26
N ALA A 222 8.30 4.49 16.60
CA ALA A 222 9.00 3.55 17.46
C ALA A 222 8.55 2.11 17.20
N CYS A 223 7.25 1.87 17.08
CA CYS A 223 6.72 0.55 16.74
C CYS A 223 7.09 0.12 15.31
N ARG A 224 7.07 1.03 14.33
CA ARG A 224 7.52 0.75 12.95
C ARG A 224 8.99 0.32 12.92
N TYR A 225 9.88 1.09 13.55
CA TYR A 225 11.32 0.79 13.61
C TYR A 225 11.60 -0.51 14.36
N TYR A 226 10.94 -0.73 15.50
CA TYR A 226 11.16 -1.93 16.29
C TYR A 226 10.59 -3.19 15.62
N GLY A 227 9.45 -3.08 14.94
CA GLY A 227 8.91 -4.13 14.08
C GLY A 227 9.88 -4.53 12.97
N ALA A 228 10.57 -3.57 12.34
CA ALA A 228 11.60 -3.86 11.35
C ALA A 228 12.76 -4.69 11.93
N LEU A 229 13.24 -4.34 13.13
CA LEU A 229 14.30 -5.08 13.82
C LEU A 229 13.88 -6.52 14.14
N ILE A 230 12.65 -6.73 14.64
CA ILE A 230 12.11 -8.06 14.91
C ILE A 230 12.04 -8.90 13.62
N VAL A 231 11.55 -8.34 12.51
CA VAL A 231 11.49 -9.03 11.21
C VAL A 231 12.88 -9.42 10.71
N ALA A 232 13.83 -8.48 10.73
CA ALA A 232 15.21 -8.75 10.31
C ALA A 232 15.87 -9.84 11.17
N ALA A 233 15.69 -9.79 12.49
CA ALA A 233 16.19 -10.78 13.43
C ALA A 233 15.60 -12.17 13.19
N VAL A 234 14.28 -12.28 12.97
CA VAL A 234 13.64 -13.54 12.55
C VAL A 234 14.27 -14.06 11.26
N CYS A 235 14.33 -13.23 10.21
CA CYS A 235 14.70 -13.62 8.86
C CYS A 235 16.16 -14.06 8.69
N GLY A 236 17.12 -13.58 9.50
CA GLY A 236 18.52 -13.98 9.35
C GLY A 236 19.58 -12.99 9.83
N GLU A 237 19.21 -11.73 10.07
CA GLU A 237 20.18 -10.63 10.17
C GLU A 237 21.12 -10.76 11.38
N SER A 238 22.39 -10.41 11.18
CA SER A 238 23.39 -10.42 12.25
C SER A 238 23.23 -9.23 13.19
N LYS A 239 23.74 -9.36 14.42
CA LYS A 239 23.59 -8.35 15.48
C LYS A 239 24.26 -7.01 15.12
N GLU A 240 25.35 -7.09 14.37
CA GLU A 240 26.11 -5.94 13.86
C GLU A 240 25.26 -5.12 12.90
N LYS A 241 24.56 -5.80 11.97
CA LYS A 241 23.66 -5.17 11.01
C LYS A 241 22.37 -4.64 11.64
N LEU A 242 21.74 -5.40 12.53
CA LEU A 242 20.55 -4.97 13.28
C LEU A 242 20.80 -3.66 14.06
N LEU A 243 22.07 -3.40 14.39
CA LEU A 243 22.50 -2.24 15.17
C LEU A 243 23.43 -1.32 14.38
N ASP A 244 23.45 -1.44 13.04
CA ASP A 244 24.17 -0.54 12.16
C ASP A 244 23.44 0.83 12.09
N GLU A 245 24.20 1.93 11.96
CA GLU A 245 23.60 3.26 11.88
C GLU A 245 22.78 3.48 10.59
N TYR A 246 23.08 2.70 9.54
CA TYR A 246 22.37 2.72 8.26
C TYR A 246 21.23 1.69 8.17
N PHE A 247 20.94 0.89 9.21
CA PHE A 247 19.90 -0.16 9.15
C PHE A 247 18.54 0.37 8.64
N TYR A 248 18.15 1.58 9.07
CA TYR A 248 16.92 2.23 8.63
C TYR A 248 16.97 2.68 7.15
N ASP A 249 18.12 3.18 6.69
CA ASP A 249 18.29 3.69 5.32
C ASP A 249 18.42 2.53 4.31
N ASP A 250 19.09 1.42 4.68
CA ASP A 250 19.12 0.18 3.89
C ASP A 250 17.73 -0.46 3.75
N HIS A 251 16.95 -0.45 4.83
CA HIS A 251 15.58 -0.99 4.88
C HIS A 251 14.48 0.03 4.59
N GLN A 252 14.81 1.21 4.06
CA GLN A 252 13.91 2.37 3.95
C GLN A 252 12.53 2.06 3.34
N VAL A 253 12.43 1.12 2.39
CA VAL A 253 11.13 0.81 1.75
C VAL A 253 10.21 -0.05 2.62
N TRP A 254 10.72 -0.74 3.65
CA TRP A 254 9.86 -1.31 4.69
C TRP A 254 9.03 -0.21 5.39
N PHE A 255 9.54 1.02 5.42
CA PHE A 255 8.86 2.20 5.96
C PHE A 255 8.00 2.95 4.93
N GLY A 256 8.03 2.56 3.65
CA GLY A 256 7.22 3.16 2.59
C GLY A 256 7.59 4.62 2.29
N THR A 257 6.58 5.49 2.13
CA THR A 257 6.76 6.90 1.74
C THR A 257 6.72 7.88 2.92
N TYR A 258 6.65 7.41 4.15
CA TYR A 258 6.61 8.24 5.35
C TYR A 258 7.86 7.99 6.18
N PRO A 259 8.83 8.90 6.22
CA PRO A 259 10.03 8.70 7.04
C PRO A 259 9.67 8.58 8.52
N LEU A 260 10.54 7.93 9.29
CA LEU A 260 10.43 7.93 10.75
C LEU A 260 10.65 9.33 11.31
N HIS A 261 9.98 9.64 12.42
CA HIS A 261 10.23 10.82 13.24
C HIS A 261 11.70 10.94 13.61
N GLU A 262 12.26 12.15 13.59
CA GLU A 262 13.69 12.41 13.79
C GLU A 262 14.25 11.79 15.07
N THR A 263 13.48 11.80 16.17
CA THR A 263 13.83 11.15 17.43
C THR A 263 14.08 9.65 17.31
N ILE A 264 13.33 8.96 16.45
CA ILE A 264 13.50 7.52 16.18
C ILE A 264 14.64 7.28 15.18
N VAL A 265 14.86 8.19 14.23
CA VAL A 265 16.05 8.16 13.35
C VAL A 265 17.34 8.33 14.17
N ASN A 266 17.33 9.15 15.22
CA ASN A 266 18.48 9.31 16.13
C ASN A 266 18.75 8.03 16.96
N ILE A 267 17.70 7.31 17.38
CA ILE A 267 17.85 5.96 17.95
C ILE A 267 18.42 4.99 16.92
N ALA A 268 17.89 4.98 15.70
CA ALA A 268 18.32 4.09 14.63
C ALA A 268 19.80 4.28 14.24
N ARG A 269 20.29 5.53 14.29
CA ARG A 269 21.71 5.87 14.13
C ARG A 269 22.60 5.48 15.31
N GLY A 270 22.03 4.85 16.33
CA GLY A 270 22.76 4.25 17.43
C GLY A 270 22.93 5.15 18.65
N SER A 271 21.99 6.05 18.96
CA SER A 271 22.06 6.81 20.22
C SER A 271 22.20 5.90 21.45
N PHE A 272 21.64 4.69 21.40
CA PHE A 272 21.75 3.64 22.42
C PHE A 272 23.17 3.09 22.66
N LYS A 273 24.17 3.38 21.81
CA LYS A 273 25.53 2.79 21.85
C LYS A 273 26.42 3.38 22.97
N LYS A 274 25.87 3.57 24.17
CA LYS A 274 26.50 4.25 25.31
C LYS A 274 27.13 3.23 26.27
N ARG A 275 28.44 3.33 26.56
CA ARG A 275 29.21 2.26 27.21
C ARG A 275 28.87 2.03 28.69
N LYS A 276 28.46 3.06 29.42
CA LYS A 276 28.10 2.98 30.85
C LYS A 276 26.59 2.87 31.09
N GLY A 277 25.77 2.77 30.04
CA GLY A 277 24.32 2.66 30.17
C GLY A 277 23.70 3.84 30.94
N TYR A 278 23.28 3.58 32.17
CA TYR A 278 22.63 4.56 33.03
C TYR A 278 23.49 5.81 33.29
N ASP A 279 24.81 5.68 33.46
CA ASP A 279 25.66 6.86 33.73
C ASP A 279 25.87 7.74 32.50
N ASP A 280 25.80 7.16 31.30
CA ASP A 280 25.85 7.88 30.03
C ASP A 280 24.44 8.36 29.57
N GLY A 281 23.41 8.19 30.40
CA GLY A 281 22.07 8.73 30.16
C GLY A 281 21.05 7.79 29.49
N ILE A 282 21.31 6.49 29.37
CA ILE A 282 20.27 5.50 29.00
C ILE A 282 19.22 5.42 30.12
N ARG A 283 17.93 5.54 29.81
CA ARG A 283 16.82 5.44 30.78
C ARG A 283 15.71 4.58 30.19
N GLY A 284 15.11 3.68 30.96
CA GLY A 284 13.92 2.95 30.53
C GLY A 284 12.70 3.55 31.20
N LYS A 285 12.18 4.69 30.75
CA LYS A 285 11.07 5.40 31.44
C LYS A 285 9.75 5.24 30.68
N GLY A 286 8.63 5.56 31.32
CA GLY A 286 7.25 5.48 30.77
C GLY A 286 6.91 6.30 29.50
N HIS A 287 7.91 6.68 28.70
CA HIS A 287 7.78 7.34 27.40
C HIS A 287 8.69 6.65 26.35
N ILE A 288 8.07 6.21 25.27
CA ILE A 288 8.51 5.14 24.36
C ILE A 288 9.93 5.27 23.76
N VAL A 289 10.39 6.50 23.53
CA VAL A 289 11.75 6.81 23.04
C VAL A 289 12.83 6.30 24.00
N TRP A 290 12.62 6.49 25.30
CA TRP A 290 13.61 6.14 26.31
C TRP A 290 13.73 4.62 26.43
N THR A 291 12.61 3.92 26.59
CA THR A 291 12.60 2.45 26.69
C THR A 291 13.07 1.74 25.43
N LEU A 292 12.80 2.30 24.24
CA LEU A 292 13.37 1.80 23.00
C LEU A 292 14.91 1.97 22.99
N GLU A 293 15.44 3.12 23.41
CA GLU A 293 16.90 3.32 23.56
C GLU A 293 17.50 2.34 24.59
N ALA A 294 16.80 2.10 25.70
CA ALA A 294 17.21 1.20 26.77
C ALA A 294 17.24 -0.28 26.36
N ALA A 295 16.19 -0.78 25.72
CA ALA A 295 16.13 -2.15 25.23
C ALA A 295 17.20 -2.41 24.15
N LEU A 296 17.45 -1.44 23.27
CA LEU A 296 18.50 -1.54 22.25
C LEU A 296 19.90 -1.40 22.84
N TRP A 297 20.09 -0.63 23.92
CA TRP A 297 21.33 -0.62 24.70
C TRP A 297 21.60 -1.97 25.36
N ALA A 298 20.60 -2.56 26.02
CA ALA A 298 20.71 -3.85 26.68
C ALA A 298 21.00 -4.98 25.67
N PHE A 299 20.40 -4.90 24.47
CA PHE A 299 20.75 -5.78 23.36
C PHE A 299 22.17 -5.51 22.84
N TRP A 300 22.53 -4.28 22.52
CA TRP A 300 23.87 -3.92 22.00
C TRP A 300 25.04 -4.31 22.91
N SER A 301 24.90 -4.11 24.22
CA SER A 301 25.99 -4.25 25.20
C SER A 301 26.30 -5.69 25.64
N THR A 302 25.43 -6.65 25.35
CA THR A 302 25.50 -8.04 25.85
C THR A 302 25.72 -9.07 24.75
N LYS A 303 25.97 -10.33 25.10
CA LYS A 303 26.30 -11.42 24.17
C LYS A 303 25.30 -12.58 24.18
N SER A 304 24.58 -12.84 25.28
CA SER A 304 23.49 -13.82 25.34
C SER A 304 22.11 -13.16 25.55
N PHE A 305 21.04 -13.96 25.45
CA PHE A 305 19.69 -13.54 25.85
C PHE A 305 19.65 -13.22 27.36
N ASP A 306 20.16 -14.14 28.17
CA ASP A 306 20.05 -14.06 29.63
C ASP A 306 20.83 -12.85 30.20
N GLU A 307 22.03 -12.57 29.66
CA GLU A 307 22.82 -11.37 30.01
C GLU A 307 22.04 -10.07 29.74
N GLY A 308 21.41 -9.96 28.57
CA GLY A 308 20.73 -8.74 28.16
C GLY A 308 19.36 -8.55 28.81
N ALA A 309 18.64 -9.63 29.12
CA ALA A 309 17.43 -9.58 29.93
C ALA A 309 17.75 -9.07 31.34
N LEU A 310 18.81 -9.60 31.96
CA LEU A 310 19.30 -9.11 33.24
C LEU A 310 19.84 -7.67 33.14
N ALA A 311 20.51 -7.27 32.05
CA ALA A 311 20.96 -5.89 31.86
C ALA A 311 19.78 -4.91 31.69
N ALA A 312 18.70 -5.30 31.01
CA ALA A 312 17.48 -4.52 30.85
C ALA A 312 16.77 -4.30 32.20
N VAL A 313 16.55 -5.37 32.98
CA VAL A 313 15.92 -5.25 34.32
C VAL A 313 16.80 -4.46 35.28
N ASN A 314 18.10 -4.74 35.34
CA ASN A 314 19.03 -4.03 36.22
C ASN A 314 19.36 -2.60 35.75
N LEU A 315 18.85 -2.13 34.60
CA LEU A 315 18.93 -0.72 34.23
C LEU A 315 18.07 0.16 35.16
N GLY A 316 16.99 -0.39 35.73
CA GLY A 316 16.02 0.34 36.54
C GLY A 316 15.04 1.19 35.71
N ASP A 317 14.36 2.11 36.41
CA ASP A 317 13.18 2.84 35.92
C ASP A 317 11.96 1.90 35.69
N ASP A 318 11.57 1.60 34.46
CA ASP A 318 10.39 0.84 34.00
C ASP A 318 10.82 -0.58 33.59
N THR A 319 10.98 -1.47 34.58
CA THR A 319 11.90 -2.62 34.48
C THR A 319 11.35 -3.83 33.75
N ASP A 320 10.06 -4.14 33.89
CA ASP A 320 9.37 -5.16 33.10
C ASP A 320 9.20 -4.69 31.67
N THR A 321 8.65 -3.49 31.42
CA THR A 321 8.48 -2.96 30.06
C THR A 321 9.81 -2.92 29.28
N THR A 322 10.90 -2.48 29.92
CA THR A 322 12.23 -2.45 29.27
C THR A 322 12.72 -3.85 28.91
N ALA A 323 12.50 -4.84 29.79
CA ALA A 323 12.96 -6.20 29.61
C ALA A 323 12.06 -7.02 28.66
N ALA A 324 10.75 -6.81 28.69
CA ALA A 324 9.78 -7.36 27.77
C ALA A 324 9.99 -6.84 26.36
N ILE A 325 10.26 -5.53 26.19
CA ILE A 325 10.72 -4.98 24.91
C ILE A 325 12.02 -5.69 24.50
N TYR A 326 13.10 -5.62 25.30
CA TYR A 326 14.37 -6.33 25.00
C TYR A 326 14.13 -7.78 24.53
N GLY A 327 13.28 -8.52 25.25
CA GLY A 327 12.98 -9.92 25.03
C GLY A 327 12.35 -10.23 23.68
N GLN A 328 11.58 -9.31 23.09
CA GLN A 328 11.02 -9.46 21.75
C GLN A 328 12.11 -9.57 20.68
N LEU A 329 13.05 -8.61 20.63
CA LEU A 329 14.13 -8.60 19.63
C LEU A 329 15.24 -9.60 19.96
N ALA A 330 15.66 -9.69 21.22
CA ALA A 330 16.68 -10.64 21.63
C ALA A 330 16.19 -12.08 21.41
N GLY A 331 14.94 -12.36 21.75
CA GLY A 331 14.30 -13.65 21.49
C GLY A 331 14.15 -13.96 19.99
N ALA A 332 13.85 -12.95 19.16
CA ALA A 332 13.85 -13.10 17.70
C ALA A 332 15.25 -13.37 17.13
N PHE A 333 16.30 -12.81 17.73
CA PHE A 333 17.69 -12.97 17.27
C PHE A 333 18.29 -14.32 17.71
N TYR A 334 18.34 -14.56 19.02
CA TYR A 334 18.94 -15.73 19.67
C TYR A 334 18.09 -17.00 19.48
N GLY A 335 16.76 -16.86 19.43
CA GLY A 335 15.83 -17.97 19.37
C GLY A 335 15.57 -18.67 20.72
N TYR A 336 14.42 -19.32 20.80
CA TYR A 336 13.84 -19.96 21.98
C TYR A 336 14.80 -20.91 22.72
N GLU A 337 15.57 -21.74 22.00
CA GLU A 337 16.48 -22.68 22.68
C GLU A 337 17.65 -22.00 23.42
N ASN A 338 18.00 -20.76 23.05
CA ASN A 338 19.04 -19.97 23.70
C ASN A 338 18.51 -19.07 24.85
N ILE A 339 17.24 -19.22 25.23
CA ILE A 339 16.68 -18.64 26.46
C ILE A 339 16.86 -19.65 27.59
N SER A 340 17.31 -19.20 28.76
CA SER A 340 17.44 -19.99 30.00
C SER A 340 16.37 -21.09 30.15
N PRO A 341 16.76 -22.39 30.11
CA PRO A 341 15.82 -23.49 30.31
C PRO A 341 15.09 -23.43 31.66
N LYS A 342 15.71 -22.80 32.67
CA LYS A 342 15.09 -22.55 33.98
C LYS A 342 13.94 -21.54 33.89
N TRP A 343 14.12 -20.45 33.15
CA TRP A 343 13.05 -19.46 32.97
C TRP A 343 11.94 -19.99 32.08
N ARG A 344 12.28 -20.73 31.02
CA ARG A 344 11.31 -21.42 30.16
C ARG A 344 10.42 -22.40 30.95
N SER A 345 10.98 -23.18 31.88
CA SER A 345 10.23 -24.21 32.61
C SER A 345 9.30 -23.70 33.72
N ILE A 346 9.47 -22.45 34.18
CA ILE A 346 8.59 -21.82 35.19
C ILE A 346 7.64 -20.77 34.61
N LEU A 347 7.82 -20.38 33.34
CA LEU A 347 7.01 -19.35 32.69
C LEU A 347 5.53 -19.72 32.64
N TYR A 348 4.67 -18.82 33.17
CA TYR A 348 3.23 -19.05 33.23
C TYR A 348 2.65 -19.20 31.81
N ALA A 349 1.88 -20.28 31.61
CA ALA A 349 1.25 -20.63 30.33
C ALA A 349 2.21 -20.77 29.13
N HIS A 350 3.48 -21.13 29.39
CA HIS A 350 4.50 -21.46 28.39
C HIS A 350 3.97 -22.21 27.15
N ASP A 351 3.20 -23.27 27.37
CA ASP A 351 2.71 -24.15 26.28
C ASP A 351 1.65 -23.47 25.40
N LEU A 352 0.84 -22.56 25.97
CA LEU A 352 -0.05 -21.70 25.17
C LEU A 352 0.78 -20.70 24.35
N ILE A 353 1.80 -20.07 24.93
CA ILE A 353 2.64 -19.08 24.24
C ILE A 353 3.41 -19.72 23.08
N THR A 354 3.97 -20.92 23.28
CA THR A 354 4.64 -21.68 22.22
C THR A 354 3.66 -22.20 21.16
N CYS A 355 2.43 -22.61 21.51
CA CYS A 355 1.38 -22.95 20.54
C CYS A 355 0.91 -21.71 19.74
N ILE A 356 0.83 -20.54 20.38
CA ILE A 356 0.53 -19.27 19.70
C ILE A 356 1.64 -18.91 18.70
N ALA A 357 2.92 -19.12 19.05
CA ALA A 357 4.03 -18.97 18.11
C ALA A 357 3.93 -19.93 16.90
N GLU A 358 3.52 -21.17 17.12
CA GLU A 358 3.28 -22.16 16.04
C GLU A 358 2.08 -21.80 15.15
N TRP A 359 0.98 -21.30 15.72
CA TRP A 359 -0.13 -20.76 14.91
C TRP A 359 0.25 -19.46 14.21
N THR A 360 1.16 -18.67 14.76
CA THR A 360 1.69 -17.45 14.12
C THR A 360 2.54 -17.84 12.91
N ASP A 361 3.48 -18.79 13.03
CA ASP A 361 4.25 -19.30 11.89
C ASP A 361 3.36 -19.98 10.85
N TYR A 362 2.48 -20.91 11.27
CA TYR A 362 1.58 -21.63 10.38
C TYR A 362 0.62 -20.70 9.62
N LEU A 363 -0.03 -19.76 10.34
CA LEU A 363 -0.92 -18.81 9.69
C LEU A 363 -0.17 -17.80 8.85
N SER A 364 1.04 -17.39 9.25
CA SER A 364 1.91 -16.62 8.36
C SER A 364 2.06 -17.37 7.05
N TYR A 365 2.54 -18.61 6.99
CA TYR A 365 2.68 -19.34 5.72
C TYR A 365 1.37 -19.52 4.93
N SER A 366 0.21 -19.60 5.62
CA SER A 366 -1.08 -19.79 4.97
C SER A 366 -1.67 -18.49 4.37
N GLU A 367 -1.39 -17.35 4.99
CA GLU A 367 -1.86 -16.01 4.59
C GLU A 367 -0.75 -15.22 3.86
N THR A 368 0.53 -15.55 3.98
CA THR A 368 1.64 -15.02 3.15
C THR A 368 1.70 -15.70 1.78
N LYS A 369 0.88 -16.73 1.53
CA LYS A 369 0.49 -17.07 0.14
C LYS A 369 -0.62 -16.19 -0.43
N ILE A 370 -1.12 -15.24 0.36
CA ILE A 370 -2.08 -14.17 -0.02
C ILE A 370 -1.40 -12.78 0.12
N VAL A 371 -0.38 -12.63 0.96
CA VAL A 371 0.33 -11.36 1.25
C VAL A 371 1.80 -11.35 0.75
N GLY A 372 2.45 -12.50 0.64
CA GLY A 372 3.90 -12.64 0.44
C GLY A 372 4.42 -12.43 -0.99
N HIS A 373 3.56 -12.01 -1.92
CA HIS A 373 4.01 -11.34 -3.15
C HIS A 373 3.93 -9.82 -3.00
N GLU A 374 2.77 -9.28 -2.57
CA GLU A 374 2.48 -7.84 -2.40
C GLU A 374 3.61 -7.01 -1.78
N GLN A 375 4.41 -7.58 -0.86
CA GLN A 375 5.43 -6.80 -0.20
C GLN A 375 6.80 -7.45 0.12
N ILE A 376 7.16 -8.52 -0.61
CA ILE A 376 8.55 -8.60 -1.11
C ILE A 376 8.76 -7.45 -2.11
N ALA A 377 7.74 -7.19 -2.95
CA ALA A 377 7.59 -6.02 -3.82
C ALA A 377 7.51 -4.65 -3.11
N ARG A 378 7.78 -4.60 -1.79
CA ARG A 378 7.92 -3.37 -0.99
C ARG A 378 9.12 -3.50 -0.01
N SER A 379 10.21 -4.09 -0.51
CA SER A 379 11.59 -3.99 0.02
C SER A 379 12.56 -3.25 -0.93
N ARG A 380 12.22 -3.17 -2.22
CA ARG A 380 12.10 -1.86 -2.91
C ARG A 380 10.72 -1.78 -3.55
N PRO A 381 10.26 -0.59 -4.01
CA PRO A 381 8.84 -0.31 -4.06
C PRO A 381 8.19 -0.97 -5.26
N HIS A 382 6.87 -0.93 -5.23
CA HIS A 382 5.97 -1.27 -6.31
C HIS A 382 5.79 -2.79 -6.53
N ASP A 383 4.59 -3.36 -6.29
CA ASP A 383 3.33 -2.79 -5.77
C ASP A 383 2.51 -3.93 -5.11
N ARG A 384 1.84 -3.77 -3.94
CA ARG A 384 0.70 -2.85 -3.67
C ARG A 384 -0.48 -3.25 -4.57
N LYS A 385 -1.59 -3.71 -3.98
CA LYS A 385 -2.97 -3.58 -4.52
C LYS A 385 -3.42 -4.54 -5.67
N ASN A 386 -4.69 -4.61 -6.10
CA ASN A 386 -6.00 -4.54 -5.38
C ASN A 386 -7.22 -4.58 -6.34
N SER A 387 -8.17 -5.49 -6.13
CA SER A 387 -9.65 -5.35 -6.15
C SER A 387 -10.47 -6.61 -5.83
N VAL A 388 -11.45 -6.44 -4.94
CA VAL A 388 -12.65 -7.29 -4.89
C VAL A 388 -13.58 -6.95 -6.08
N GLN A 389 -14.25 -7.95 -6.65
CA GLN A 389 -15.18 -7.91 -7.79
C GLN A 389 -16.47 -7.10 -7.43
N PRO A 390 -17.07 -6.32 -8.35
CA PRO A 390 -18.54 -6.06 -8.38
C PRO A 390 -19.43 -6.85 -9.39
N ASN A 391 -20.76 -6.82 -9.20
CA ASN A 391 -21.58 -8.00 -8.89
C ASN A 391 -22.40 -8.71 -10.00
N GLU A 392 -23.18 -9.73 -9.61
CA GLU A 392 -24.56 -10.03 -10.08
C GLU A 392 -24.77 -10.80 -11.43
N ILE A 393 -25.83 -11.61 -11.65
CA ILE A 393 -26.99 -12.08 -10.83
C ILE A 393 -27.14 -13.62 -11.03
N GLY A 394 -27.65 -14.36 -10.02
CA GLY A 394 -27.89 -15.82 -10.11
C GLY A 394 -29.36 -16.26 -10.25
N LEU A 395 -29.59 -17.57 -10.38
CA LEU A 395 -30.90 -18.23 -10.21
C LEU A 395 -30.72 -19.75 -9.94
N GLY A 396 -31.49 -20.30 -9.00
CA GLY A 396 -31.67 -21.76 -8.84
C GLY A 396 -30.87 -22.46 -7.73
N ASN A 397 -31.57 -23.21 -6.87
CA ASN A 397 -30.98 -24.23 -5.99
C ASN A 397 -30.49 -25.43 -6.83
N ASN A 398 -29.25 -25.90 -6.61
CA ASN A 398 -28.90 -27.34 -6.63
C ASN A 398 -27.44 -27.61 -6.20
N ASN A 399 -27.17 -28.85 -5.74
CA ASN A 399 -25.87 -29.30 -5.22
C ASN A 399 -24.69 -29.19 -6.20
N LYS A 400 -23.49 -28.74 -5.75
CA LYS A 400 -22.15 -29.37 -5.96
C LYS A 400 -20.95 -28.60 -5.35
N SER A 401 -19.98 -29.38 -4.85
CA SER A 401 -18.51 -29.14 -4.65
C SER A 401 -17.93 -27.75 -4.27
N LYS A 402 -17.06 -27.74 -3.24
CA LYS A 402 -16.11 -26.64 -2.92
C LYS A 402 -14.90 -26.63 -3.88
N PRO A 403 -14.34 -25.47 -4.26
CA PRO A 403 -13.09 -25.36 -5.05
C PRO A 403 -11.81 -25.53 -4.20
N MET A 404 -10.70 -25.89 -4.86
CA MET A 404 -9.36 -26.01 -4.27
C MET A 404 -8.48 -24.81 -4.63
N LYS A 405 -7.51 -24.46 -3.77
CA LYS A 405 -6.43 -23.50 -4.15
C LYS A 405 -5.59 -24.09 -5.30
N PRO A 406 -5.18 -23.28 -6.30
CA PRO A 406 -4.33 -23.74 -7.38
C PRO A 406 -2.87 -23.94 -6.93
N ASP A 407 -2.18 -24.79 -7.66
CA ASP A 407 -0.74 -25.06 -7.56
C ASP A 407 0.06 -23.98 -8.33
N SER A 408 1.36 -23.85 -8.11
CA SER A 408 2.20 -22.96 -8.96
C SER A 408 2.20 -23.44 -10.42
N HIS A 409 2.13 -24.76 -10.62
CA HIS A 409 1.90 -25.42 -11.91
C HIS A 409 0.47 -25.23 -12.49
N LYS A 410 -0.38 -24.39 -11.87
CA LYS A 410 -1.78 -24.11 -12.28
C LYS A 410 -2.13 -22.61 -12.34
N MET A 411 -1.15 -21.71 -12.35
CA MET A 411 -1.35 -20.33 -12.84
C MET A 411 -1.20 -20.27 -14.36
N LEU A 412 -1.70 -19.21 -15.00
CA LEU A 412 -1.34 -18.89 -16.39
C LEU A 412 0.17 -18.61 -16.46
N GLN A 413 0.89 -19.49 -17.16
CA GLN A 413 2.32 -19.34 -17.41
C GLN A 413 2.50 -18.61 -18.75
N PHE A 414 3.31 -17.55 -18.74
CA PHE A 414 3.74 -16.89 -19.97
C PHE A 414 5.07 -17.50 -20.43
N PRO A 415 5.24 -17.77 -21.74
CA PRO A 415 6.48 -18.32 -22.26
C PRO A 415 7.63 -17.33 -22.13
N LEU A 416 8.86 -17.82 -22.10
CA LEU A 416 10.06 -17.01 -22.27
C LEU A 416 10.22 -16.63 -23.75
N PRO A 417 10.83 -15.47 -24.07
CA PRO A 417 10.86 -14.95 -25.45
C PRO A 417 11.61 -15.84 -26.45
N HIS A 418 12.48 -16.74 -25.98
CA HIS A 418 13.20 -17.68 -26.83
C HIS A 418 12.36 -18.89 -27.26
N GLU A 419 11.21 -19.15 -26.60
CA GLU A 419 10.29 -20.23 -26.95
C GLU A 419 9.46 -19.93 -28.21
N LYS A 420 9.33 -18.64 -28.58
CA LYS A 420 8.62 -18.14 -29.77
C LYS A 420 7.15 -18.60 -29.92
N ILE A 421 6.49 -18.93 -28.82
CA ILE A 421 5.07 -19.30 -28.78
C ILE A 421 4.23 -18.05 -29.05
N LEU A 422 3.31 -18.13 -30.03
CA LEU A 422 2.41 -17.03 -30.40
C LEU A 422 1.29 -16.85 -29.36
N PRO A 423 0.67 -15.66 -29.25
CA PRO A 423 -0.42 -15.41 -28.28
C PRO A 423 -1.63 -16.36 -28.42
N SER A 424 -1.92 -16.85 -29.62
CA SER A 424 -2.96 -17.87 -29.86
C SER A 424 -2.62 -19.25 -29.27
N ASP A 425 -1.34 -19.54 -29.11
CA ASP A 425 -0.82 -20.88 -28.81
C ASP A 425 -0.43 -21.02 -27.31
N ILE A 426 -0.46 -19.92 -26.57
CA ILE A 426 -0.23 -19.91 -25.11
C ILE A 426 -1.31 -20.75 -24.44
N LYS A 427 -0.89 -21.79 -23.72
CA LYS A 427 -1.77 -22.72 -23.01
C LYS A 427 -2.64 -21.99 -21.98
N ILE A 428 -3.92 -21.83 -22.31
CA ILE A 428 -4.91 -21.21 -21.44
C ILE A 428 -5.09 -22.03 -20.16
N VAL A 429 -4.84 -21.39 -19.01
CA VAL A 429 -5.10 -21.92 -17.67
C VAL A 429 -5.86 -20.84 -16.92
N ARG A 430 -7.19 -21.00 -16.77
CA ARG A 430 -8.06 -20.02 -16.09
C ARG A 430 -8.02 -20.21 -14.55
N PRO A 431 -8.30 -19.17 -13.74
CA PRO A 431 -8.32 -19.31 -12.28
C PRO A 431 -9.37 -20.32 -11.78
N SER A 432 -9.08 -20.99 -10.66
CA SER A 432 -9.83 -22.19 -10.21
C SER A 432 -11.03 -21.90 -9.29
N SER A 433 -11.39 -20.63 -9.09
CA SER A 433 -12.65 -20.20 -8.49
C SER A 433 -13.25 -19.09 -9.33
N HIS A 434 -14.56 -19.16 -9.59
CA HIS A 434 -15.29 -18.09 -10.26
C HIS A 434 -15.30 -16.79 -9.44
N PRO A 435 -15.56 -15.65 -10.09
CA PRO A 435 -15.88 -14.43 -9.37
C PRO A 435 -17.13 -14.58 -8.50
N SER A 436 -17.16 -13.92 -7.33
CA SER A 436 -18.37 -13.73 -6.54
C SER A 436 -19.41 -12.84 -7.24
N ASP A 437 -18.97 -12.16 -8.30
CA ASP A 437 -19.49 -10.86 -8.73
C ASP A 437 -19.13 -10.68 -10.25
N PRO A 438 -20.00 -11.09 -11.20
CA PRO A 438 -19.66 -11.12 -12.63
C PRO A 438 -19.56 -9.81 -13.42
N THR A 439 -20.34 -8.76 -13.10
CA THR A 439 -20.41 -7.53 -13.93
C THR A 439 -19.07 -6.84 -14.10
N VAL A 440 -18.17 -6.95 -13.12
CA VAL A 440 -16.83 -6.36 -13.23
C VAL A 440 -15.81 -7.27 -13.87
N LEU A 441 -15.96 -8.60 -13.79
CA LEU A 441 -15.23 -9.45 -14.71
C LEU A 441 -15.59 -9.11 -16.17
N ASP A 442 -16.87 -8.84 -16.44
CA ASP A 442 -17.35 -8.38 -17.75
C ASP A 442 -16.80 -6.99 -18.13
N ARG A 443 -16.72 -6.01 -17.22
CA ARG A 443 -16.07 -4.70 -17.47
C ARG A 443 -14.55 -4.78 -17.64
N ILE A 444 -13.85 -5.65 -16.92
CA ILE A 444 -12.39 -5.86 -17.04
C ILE A 444 -12.06 -6.59 -18.34
N LYS A 445 -12.81 -7.64 -18.68
CA LYS A 445 -12.79 -8.26 -20.01
C LYS A 445 -13.10 -7.22 -21.08
N GLY A 446 -14.13 -6.41 -20.86
CA GLY A 446 -14.59 -5.37 -21.78
C GLY A 446 -13.49 -4.36 -22.07
N SER A 447 -12.78 -3.91 -21.05
CA SER A 447 -11.68 -2.94 -21.19
C SER A 447 -10.47 -3.50 -21.94
N LEU A 448 -10.01 -4.73 -21.63
CA LEU A 448 -8.86 -5.35 -22.33
C LEU A 448 -9.19 -5.82 -23.74
N VAL A 449 -10.37 -6.42 -23.94
CA VAL A 449 -10.86 -6.80 -25.28
C VAL A 449 -11.23 -5.57 -26.09
N GLY A 450 -11.79 -4.54 -25.46
CA GLY A 450 -12.18 -3.29 -26.09
C GLY A 450 -10.99 -2.51 -26.63
N LEU A 451 -9.87 -2.46 -25.86
CA LEU A 451 -8.57 -1.96 -26.34
C LEU A 451 -8.20 -2.68 -27.65
N ALA A 452 -8.11 -4.00 -27.62
CA ALA A 452 -7.67 -4.81 -28.75
C ALA A 452 -8.64 -4.81 -29.95
N VAL A 453 -9.93 -4.58 -29.71
CA VAL A 453 -10.94 -4.39 -30.77
C VAL A 453 -10.83 -3.00 -31.39
N GLY A 454 -10.55 -1.96 -30.61
CA GLY A 454 -10.34 -0.60 -31.12
C GLY A 454 -9.09 -0.50 -31.98
N ASP A 455 -7.98 -1.01 -31.45
CA ASP A 455 -6.70 -1.28 -32.12
C ASP A 455 -6.92 -1.98 -33.48
N ALA A 456 -7.39 -3.23 -33.48
CA ALA A 456 -7.58 -4.03 -34.69
C ALA A 456 -8.61 -3.45 -35.69
N LEU A 457 -9.52 -2.58 -35.25
CA LEU A 457 -10.45 -1.87 -36.12
C LEU A 457 -9.77 -0.67 -36.81
N GLY A 458 -9.00 0.12 -36.06
CA GLY A 458 -8.30 1.30 -36.56
C GLY A 458 -7.06 0.99 -37.40
N ALA A 459 -6.36 -0.11 -37.11
CA ALA A 459 -5.16 -0.55 -37.82
C ALA A 459 -5.41 -0.74 -39.33
N SER A 460 -6.63 -1.15 -39.69
CA SER A 460 -7.09 -1.34 -41.07
C SER A 460 -7.05 -0.06 -41.93
N VAL A 461 -6.98 1.12 -41.32
CA VAL A 461 -6.98 2.44 -41.97
C VAL A 461 -5.94 3.41 -41.39
N GLU A 462 -4.95 2.88 -40.67
CA GLU A 462 -3.86 3.65 -40.08
C GLU A 462 -3.09 4.49 -41.14
N PHE A 463 -2.57 5.64 -40.72
CA PHE A 463 -1.96 6.69 -41.55
C PHE A 463 -2.78 7.20 -42.75
N ARG A 464 -4.05 6.80 -42.92
CA ARG A 464 -4.90 7.34 -43.99
C ARG A 464 -5.30 8.78 -43.67
N PRO A 465 -5.21 9.72 -44.64
CA PRO A 465 -5.65 11.09 -44.41
C PRO A 465 -7.16 11.10 -44.20
N ARG A 466 -7.68 11.94 -43.29
CA ARG A 466 -9.12 12.02 -42.97
C ARG A 466 -10.04 12.08 -44.21
N GLN A 467 -9.63 12.74 -45.28
CA GLN A 467 -10.39 12.79 -46.54
C GLN A 467 -10.73 11.39 -47.07
N TYR A 468 -9.79 10.44 -47.00
CA TYR A 468 -10.01 9.05 -47.39
C TYR A 468 -11.13 8.40 -46.57
N LEU A 469 -11.23 8.70 -45.26
CA LEU A 469 -12.24 8.16 -44.35
C LEU A 469 -13.62 8.83 -44.50
N LEU A 470 -13.68 10.06 -45.03
CA LEU A 470 -14.94 10.70 -45.41
C LEU A 470 -15.54 10.05 -46.67
N GLU A 471 -14.69 9.55 -47.57
CA GLU A 471 -15.08 8.85 -48.80
C GLU A 471 -15.26 7.32 -48.59
N HIS A 472 -14.45 6.73 -47.71
CA HIS A 472 -14.36 5.29 -47.44
C HIS A 472 -14.47 5.01 -45.93
N PRO A 473 -15.59 5.35 -45.28
CA PRO A 473 -15.73 5.19 -43.83
C PRO A 473 -15.60 3.72 -43.40
N VAL A 474 -14.93 3.52 -42.26
CA VAL A 474 -14.89 2.22 -41.58
C VAL A 474 -16.27 1.93 -41.00
N HIS A 475 -16.76 0.73 -41.25
CA HIS A 475 -18.03 0.22 -40.73
C HIS A 475 -17.87 -1.10 -39.98
N ASP A 476 -16.71 -1.75 -40.12
CA ASP A 476 -16.46 -3.11 -39.67
C ASP A 476 -14.96 -3.39 -39.66
N MET A 477 -14.54 -4.40 -38.90
CA MET A 477 -13.16 -4.85 -38.79
C MET A 477 -12.77 -5.67 -40.04
N LYS A 478 -11.64 -5.31 -40.67
CA LYS A 478 -11.20 -5.81 -41.98
C LYS A 478 -9.70 -6.05 -42.00
N SER A 479 -9.25 -6.96 -42.85
CA SER A 479 -7.83 -7.13 -43.17
C SER A 479 -7.30 -5.98 -44.02
N GLY A 480 -5.99 -5.71 -43.94
CA GLY A 480 -5.32 -4.64 -44.68
C GLY A 480 -4.50 -3.72 -43.78
N GLY A 481 -4.78 -2.42 -43.81
CA GLY A 481 -3.97 -1.41 -43.09
C GLY A 481 -2.60 -1.16 -43.72
N THR A 482 -1.74 -0.49 -42.96
CA THR A 482 -0.32 -0.22 -43.32
C THR A 482 0.48 -1.52 -43.42
N TRP A 483 0.19 -2.47 -42.54
CA TRP A 483 1.02 -3.66 -42.29
C TRP A 483 0.49 -4.95 -42.94
N GLY A 484 -0.68 -4.89 -43.61
CA GLY A 484 -1.28 -6.05 -44.28
C GLY A 484 -1.84 -7.10 -43.32
N LEU A 485 -2.36 -6.66 -42.16
CA LEU A 485 -2.87 -7.52 -41.09
C LEU A 485 -4.13 -8.30 -41.50
N ASP A 486 -4.33 -9.46 -40.90
CA ASP A 486 -5.61 -10.17 -40.92
C ASP A 486 -6.67 -9.49 -40.05
N ALA A 487 -7.95 -9.67 -40.39
CA ALA A 487 -9.06 -9.06 -39.68
C ALA A 487 -9.13 -9.57 -38.21
N GLY A 488 -8.79 -8.70 -37.25
CA GLY A 488 -8.72 -9.03 -35.83
C GLY A 488 -7.30 -9.14 -35.25
N GLN A 489 -6.25 -9.03 -36.06
CA GLN A 489 -4.89 -8.76 -35.56
C GLN A 489 -4.74 -7.30 -35.14
N TRP A 490 -3.86 -7.07 -34.17
CA TRP A 490 -3.68 -5.82 -33.42
C TRP A 490 -2.20 -5.38 -33.36
N THR A 491 -1.93 -4.09 -33.13
CA THR A 491 -0.66 -3.38 -33.31
C THR A 491 0.20 -3.34 -32.03
N ASP A 492 1.01 -2.29 -31.81
CA ASP A 492 1.81 -2.16 -30.59
C ASP A 492 0.97 -1.78 -29.36
N ASP A 493 -0.17 -1.11 -29.53
CA ASP A 493 -1.19 -0.87 -28.50
C ASP A 493 -1.47 -2.12 -27.64
N THR A 494 -2.02 -3.16 -28.26
CA THR A 494 -2.33 -4.42 -27.59
C THR A 494 -1.07 -5.18 -27.22
N SER A 495 -0.02 -5.18 -28.04
CA SER A 495 1.24 -5.86 -27.72
C SER A 495 1.84 -5.34 -26.40
N MET A 496 1.87 -4.02 -26.22
CA MET A 496 2.33 -3.36 -25.00
C MET A 496 1.35 -3.56 -23.83
N ALA A 497 0.04 -3.56 -24.08
CA ALA A 497 -0.95 -3.86 -23.04
C ALA A 497 -0.82 -5.29 -22.50
N LEU A 498 -0.60 -6.29 -23.36
CA LEU A 498 -0.40 -7.67 -22.96
C LEU A 498 0.97 -7.88 -22.26
N CYS A 499 2.01 -7.16 -22.67
CA CYS A 499 3.26 -7.08 -21.92
C CYS A 499 3.06 -6.51 -20.50
N LEU A 500 2.27 -5.44 -20.36
CA LEU A 500 1.96 -4.83 -19.06
C LEU A 500 1.09 -5.73 -18.18
N ALA A 501 0.05 -6.35 -18.75
CA ALA A 501 -0.83 -7.28 -18.03
C ALA A 501 -0.09 -8.54 -17.58
N SER A 502 0.75 -9.12 -18.44
CA SER A 502 1.56 -10.29 -18.09
C SER A 502 2.63 -9.97 -17.03
N SER A 503 3.17 -8.74 -17.02
CA SER A 503 4.01 -8.24 -15.92
C SER A 503 3.27 -8.28 -14.59
N LEU A 504 2.11 -7.62 -14.52
CA LEU A 504 1.24 -7.56 -13.35
C LEU A 504 0.85 -8.96 -12.84
N ILE A 505 0.55 -9.90 -13.74
CA ILE A 505 0.16 -11.28 -13.38
C ILE A 505 1.33 -12.14 -12.91
N SER A 506 2.50 -12.09 -13.58
CA SER A 506 3.67 -12.89 -13.18
C SER A 506 4.29 -12.41 -11.87
N GLN A 507 4.42 -11.09 -11.73
CA GLN A 507 5.03 -10.46 -10.55
C GLN A 507 4.04 -10.40 -9.37
N LYS A 508 2.73 -10.37 -9.67
CA LYS A 508 1.61 -10.12 -8.75
C LYS A 508 1.73 -8.72 -8.14
N GLY A 509 1.76 -7.74 -9.03
CA GLY A 509 2.09 -6.35 -8.72
C GLY A 509 2.84 -5.68 -9.87
N PHE A 510 2.90 -4.35 -9.86
CA PHE A 510 3.52 -3.52 -10.88
C PHE A 510 5.03 -3.44 -10.62
N ASN A 511 5.82 -4.12 -11.42
CA ASN A 511 7.28 -4.06 -11.36
C ASN A 511 7.79 -3.27 -12.58
N PRO A 512 8.27 -2.02 -12.41
CA PRO A 512 8.67 -1.17 -13.54
C PRO A 512 9.92 -1.68 -14.29
N TYR A 513 10.70 -2.60 -13.70
CA TYR A 513 11.79 -3.27 -14.40
C TYR A 513 11.25 -4.39 -15.30
N ASP A 514 10.43 -5.30 -14.75
CA ASP A 514 9.82 -6.41 -15.50
C ASP A 514 8.91 -5.91 -16.64
N GLN A 515 8.22 -4.77 -16.45
CA GLN A 515 7.51 -4.08 -17.52
C GLN A 515 8.43 -3.69 -18.69
N MET A 516 9.57 -3.05 -18.41
CA MET A 516 10.55 -2.66 -19.44
C MET A 516 11.27 -3.87 -20.06
N VAL A 517 11.48 -4.95 -19.28
CA VAL A 517 11.96 -6.25 -19.76
C VAL A 517 10.99 -6.83 -20.79
N ARG A 518 9.67 -6.85 -20.53
CA ARG A 518 8.69 -7.38 -21.49
C ARG A 518 8.55 -6.51 -22.73
N TYR A 519 8.63 -5.18 -22.58
CA TYR A 519 8.71 -4.29 -23.74
C TYR A 519 9.98 -4.54 -24.56
N LYS A 520 11.12 -4.86 -23.93
CA LYS A 520 12.33 -5.32 -24.62
C LYS A 520 12.12 -6.67 -25.29
N TRP A 521 11.46 -7.64 -24.65
CA TRP A 521 11.16 -8.95 -25.23
C TRP A 521 10.27 -8.83 -26.45
N TRP A 522 9.25 -7.98 -26.41
CA TRP A 522 8.41 -7.67 -27.55
C TRP A 522 9.25 -7.03 -28.67
N HIS A 523 9.96 -5.93 -28.38
CA HIS A 523 10.82 -5.24 -29.36
C HIS A 523 11.88 -6.14 -30.00
N LYS A 524 12.51 -7.06 -29.26
CA LYS A 524 13.62 -7.90 -29.76
C LYS A 524 13.21 -9.28 -30.28
N HIS A 525 12.05 -9.80 -29.90
CA HIS A 525 11.67 -11.19 -30.17
C HIS A 525 10.21 -11.38 -30.61
N GLY A 526 9.41 -10.31 -30.73
CA GLY A 526 7.99 -10.43 -31.07
C GLY A 526 7.12 -11.03 -29.95
N TYR A 527 7.64 -11.08 -28.72
CA TYR A 527 6.91 -11.57 -27.55
C TYR A 527 5.56 -10.84 -27.39
N LEU A 528 4.49 -11.61 -27.27
CA LEU A 528 3.10 -11.13 -27.19
C LEU A 528 2.66 -10.21 -28.35
N SER A 529 3.21 -10.41 -29.57
CA SER A 529 2.73 -9.77 -30.81
C SER A 529 1.72 -10.63 -31.57
N SER A 530 0.74 -10.00 -32.23
CA SER A 530 -0.25 -10.65 -33.11
C SER A 530 0.35 -11.32 -34.36
N THR A 531 1.56 -10.92 -34.77
CA THR A 531 2.28 -11.43 -35.94
C THR A 531 3.54 -12.25 -35.56
N GLY A 532 3.82 -12.39 -34.26
CA GLY A 532 5.06 -12.99 -33.76
C GLY A 532 6.32 -12.15 -34.01
N GLN A 533 6.19 -10.89 -34.44
CA GLN A 533 7.30 -9.95 -34.66
C GLN A 533 6.98 -8.58 -34.07
N CYS A 534 8.00 -7.77 -33.78
CA CYS A 534 7.78 -6.37 -33.44
C CYS A 534 7.52 -5.56 -34.71
N PHE A 535 6.37 -4.91 -34.78
CA PHE A 535 6.03 -3.87 -35.77
C PHE A 535 5.39 -2.68 -35.03
N ASP A 536 5.03 -1.62 -35.76
CA ASP A 536 4.55 -0.29 -35.30
C ASP A 536 5.45 0.53 -34.36
N ILE A 537 6.15 -0.11 -33.42
CA ILE A 537 6.91 0.47 -32.31
C ILE A 537 7.36 1.94 -32.50
N GLY A 538 6.54 2.82 -31.94
CA GLY A 538 6.72 4.27 -32.03
C GLY A 538 8.08 4.74 -31.52
N ASN A 539 8.65 5.77 -32.17
CA ASN A 539 10.03 6.20 -31.94
C ASN A 539 10.37 6.53 -30.47
N ALA A 540 9.42 7.09 -29.71
CA ALA A 540 9.56 7.36 -28.28
C ALA A 540 9.70 6.07 -27.44
N THR A 541 8.83 5.10 -27.71
CA THR A 541 8.86 3.77 -27.10
C THR A 541 10.17 3.05 -27.44
N ARG A 542 10.55 3.03 -28.73
CA ARG A 542 11.80 2.39 -29.21
C ARG A 542 13.03 2.95 -28.51
N ALA A 543 13.20 4.28 -28.51
CA ALA A 543 14.36 4.93 -27.90
C ALA A 543 14.44 4.66 -26.38
N SER A 544 13.29 4.58 -25.70
CA SER A 544 13.24 4.26 -24.26
C SER A 544 13.65 2.82 -23.97
N ILE A 545 13.21 1.86 -24.80
CA ILE A 545 13.59 0.44 -24.67
C ILE A 545 15.06 0.22 -25.03
N GLU A 546 15.59 0.96 -26.01
CA GLU A 546 17.00 0.91 -26.40
C GLU A 546 17.91 1.50 -25.32
N GLU A 547 17.52 2.61 -24.69
CA GLU A 547 18.23 3.17 -23.53
C GLU A 547 18.16 2.24 -22.32
N PHE A 548 17.02 1.57 -22.07
CA PHE A 548 16.91 0.52 -21.04
C PHE A 548 17.87 -0.65 -21.32
N TYR A 549 17.89 -1.15 -22.55
CA TYR A 549 18.78 -2.24 -22.94
C TYR A 549 20.27 -1.81 -22.91
N ARG A 550 20.59 -0.54 -23.22
CA ARG A 550 21.93 0.03 -23.08
C ARG A 550 22.38 0.01 -21.62
N ARG A 551 21.52 0.44 -20.69
CA ARG A 551 21.75 0.36 -19.22
C ARG A 551 21.89 -1.09 -18.74
N GLN A 552 21.04 -2.02 -19.22
CA GLN A 552 21.20 -3.45 -18.91
C GLN A 552 22.58 -3.97 -19.36
N ASN A 553 23.04 -3.60 -20.55
CA ASN A 553 24.36 -4.01 -21.06
C ASN A 553 25.54 -3.37 -20.32
N GLU A 554 25.35 -2.27 -19.58
CA GLU A 554 26.33 -1.78 -18.61
C GLU A 554 26.42 -2.72 -17.40
N LEU A 555 25.29 -3.16 -16.86
CA LEU A 555 25.26 -4.14 -15.77
C LEU A 555 25.81 -5.50 -16.20
N LYS A 556 25.48 -6.01 -17.40
CA LYS A 556 26.03 -7.28 -17.92
C LYS A 556 27.55 -7.27 -17.93
N ARG A 557 28.16 -6.20 -18.44
CA ARG A 557 29.63 -6.04 -18.45
C ARG A 557 30.22 -5.88 -17.04
N LYS A 558 29.60 -5.08 -16.18
CA LYS A 558 30.07 -4.82 -14.81
C LYS A 558 30.05 -6.09 -13.93
N TYR A 559 29.00 -6.90 -14.05
CA TYR A 559 28.78 -8.10 -13.24
C TYR A 559 29.11 -9.42 -13.95
N LYS A 560 29.67 -9.37 -15.18
CA LYS A 560 30.01 -10.53 -16.01
C LYS A 560 28.82 -11.47 -16.27
N ILE A 561 27.62 -10.91 -16.44
CA ILE A 561 26.40 -11.66 -16.73
C ILE A 561 26.42 -12.07 -18.20
N HIS A 562 26.23 -13.35 -18.48
CA HIS A 562 26.51 -13.92 -19.81
C HIS A 562 25.29 -13.92 -20.74
N THR A 563 24.09 -14.16 -20.23
CA THR A 563 22.84 -14.23 -21.01
C THR A 563 21.98 -12.98 -20.85
N ASP A 564 20.98 -12.80 -21.72
CA ASP A 564 19.96 -11.76 -21.52
C ASP A 564 18.90 -12.16 -20.49
N LEU A 565 18.63 -13.46 -20.32
CA LEU A 565 17.65 -13.95 -19.34
C LEU A 565 18.10 -13.66 -17.90
N GLU A 566 19.39 -13.82 -17.60
CA GLU A 566 19.95 -13.47 -16.29
C GLU A 566 19.88 -11.96 -16.00
N VAL A 567 20.04 -11.08 -17.00
CA VAL A 567 19.90 -9.63 -16.77
C VAL A 567 18.43 -9.21 -16.68
N ASP A 568 17.53 -9.94 -17.33
CA ASP A 568 16.09 -9.70 -17.25
C ASP A 568 15.47 -10.17 -15.91
N GLN A 569 16.17 -11.04 -15.19
CA GLN A 569 15.80 -11.54 -13.87
C GLN A 569 16.69 -10.99 -12.74
N LEU A 570 17.30 -9.80 -12.93
CA LEU A 570 18.13 -9.19 -11.89
C LEU A 570 17.34 -8.98 -10.58
N PRO A 571 17.89 -9.41 -9.43
CA PRO A 571 17.26 -9.15 -8.14
C PRO A 571 17.20 -7.65 -7.92
N VAL A 572 16.09 -7.17 -7.34
CA VAL A 572 15.85 -5.74 -7.13
C VAL A 572 17.02 -5.10 -6.38
N GLU A 573 17.60 -5.82 -5.42
CA GLU A 573 18.81 -5.53 -4.65
C GLU A 573 20.00 -5.07 -5.50
N LEU A 574 20.24 -5.69 -6.66
CA LEU A 574 21.32 -5.26 -7.55
C LEU A 574 20.96 -3.95 -8.25
N LEU A 575 19.71 -3.82 -8.70
CA LEU A 575 19.17 -2.57 -9.25
C LEU A 575 19.19 -1.44 -8.20
N LYS A 576 19.04 -1.75 -6.89
CA LYS A 576 19.22 -0.78 -5.79
C LYS A 576 20.63 -0.23 -5.76
N LYS A 577 21.61 -1.15 -5.67
CA LYS A 577 23.04 -0.88 -5.48
C LYS A 577 23.64 -0.10 -6.64
N GLU A 578 23.15 -0.37 -7.84
CA GLU A 578 23.57 0.30 -9.08
C GLU A 578 22.79 1.59 -9.37
N ASN A 579 21.83 1.95 -8.51
CA ASN A 579 20.88 3.05 -8.71
C ASN A 579 20.25 3.02 -10.13
N PHE A 580 19.85 1.82 -10.57
CA PHE A 580 19.42 1.58 -11.94
C PHE A 580 18.14 2.37 -12.25
N ASN A 581 18.27 3.42 -13.04
CA ASN A 581 17.12 4.20 -13.47
C ASN A 581 16.33 3.46 -14.57
N VAL A 582 15.13 2.98 -14.21
CA VAL A 582 14.16 2.36 -15.13
C VAL A 582 13.42 3.36 -16.01
N TYR A 583 13.41 4.65 -15.65
CA TYR A 583 12.84 5.71 -16.46
C TYR A 583 13.84 6.08 -17.57
N CYS A 584 13.63 5.49 -18.75
CA CYS A 584 14.55 5.56 -19.88
C CYS A 584 14.13 6.53 -20.98
N SER A 585 12.92 7.09 -20.88
CA SER A 585 12.46 8.17 -21.77
C SER A 585 13.22 9.48 -21.57
N ARG A 586 13.14 10.36 -22.57
CA ARG A 586 13.66 11.73 -22.49
C ARG A 586 12.59 12.65 -21.90
N GLN A 587 13.02 13.75 -21.29
CA GLN A 587 12.11 14.79 -20.81
C GLN A 587 11.34 15.42 -21.99
N GLY A 588 10.05 15.73 -21.81
CA GLY A 588 9.23 16.39 -22.83
C GLY A 588 8.60 15.46 -23.88
N VAL A 589 8.71 14.14 -23.69
CA VAL A 589 8.20 13.13 -24.65
C VAL A 589 6.72 12.80 -24.35
N ALA A 590 5.80 13.58 -24.91
CA ALA A 590 4.35 13.49 -24.70
C ALA A 590 3.57 12.70 -25.79
N GLY A 591 4.18 11.65 -26.34
CA GLY A 591 3.56 10.74 -27.31
C GLY A 591 2.51 9.78 -26.71
N ASN A 592 1.79 9.08 -27.59
CA ASN A 592 0.61 8.29 -27.21
C ASN A 592 0.92 6.97 -26.46
N GLY A 593 2.12 6.40 -26.66
CA GLY A 593 2.53 5.07 -26.17
C GLY A 593 2.53 4.86 -24.67
N ALA A 594 2.20 5.87 -23.86
CA ALA A 594 1.91 5.71 -22.44
C ALA A 594 0.44 5.32 -22.17
N LEU A 595 -0.49 5.94 -22.89
CA LEU A 595 -1.94 5.91 -22.64
C LEU A 595 -2.63 4.78 -23.39
N MET A 596 -2.15 4.49 -24.60
CA MET A 596 -2.75 3.54 -25.54
C MET A 596 -2.71 2.08 -25.04
N ARG A 597 -1.71 1.78 -24.21
CA ARG A 597 -1.50 0.49 -23.51
C ARG A 597 -2.06 0.41 -22.08
N LEU A 598 -2.72 1.45 -21.57
CA LEU A 598 -2.76 1.74 -20.13
C LEU A 598 -3.56 0.72 -19.28
N ALA A 599 -4.71 0.28 -19.78
CA ALA A 599 -5.76 -0.40 -19.02
C ALA A 599 -5.34 -1.46 -17.97
N PRO A 600 -4.38 -2.36 -18.22
CA PRO A 600 -4.02 -3.39 -17.23
C PRO A 600 -3.68 -2.83 -15.84
N VAL A 601 -3.09 -1.64 -15.74
CA VAL A 601 -2.78 -1.00 -14.45
C VAL A 601 -4.06 -0.59 -13.69
N PRO A 602 -4.94 0.30 -14.19
CA PRO A 602 -6.18 0.61 -13.48
C PRO A 602 -7.08 -0.61 -13.25
N LEU A 603 -7.09 -1.60 -14.15
CA LEU A 603 -7.86 -2.84 -13.99
C LEU A 603 -7.31 -3.80 -12.93
N PHE A 604 -6.00 -3.81 -12.64
CA PHE A 604 -5.43 -4.58 -11.52
C PHE A 604 -5.64 -3.87 -10.16
N TYR A 605 -6.04 -2.58 -10.16
CA TYR A 605 -5.98 -1.69 -9.00
C TYR A 605 -7.29 -0.94 -8.63
N TYR A 606 -8.43 -1.21 -9.28
CA TYR A 606 -9.60 -0.32 -9.29
C TYR A 606 -10.33 -0.08 -7.95
N GLN A 607 -10.34 -1.00 -7.00
CA GLN A 607 -11.12 -0.80 -5.77
C GLN A 607 -10.56 0.26 -4.81
N VAL A 608 -9.30 0.67 -4.97
CA VAL A 608 -8.73 1.77 -4.18
C VAL A 608 -8.03 2.72 -5.16
N PRO A 609 -8.83 3.58 -5.84
CA PRO A 609 -8.46 4.26 -7.09
C PRO A 609 -7.22 5.14 -6.99
N SER A 610 -6.94 5.66 -5.79
CA SER A 610 -5.76 6.46 -5.45
C SER A 610 -4.40 5.81 -5.75
N LEU A 611 -4.36 4.51 -6.06
CA LEU A 611 -3.19 3.91 -6.70
C LEU A 611 -3.31 3.82 -8.21
N ALA A 612 -4.44 3.30 -8.71
CA ALA A 612 -4.65 3.10 -10.13
C ALA A 612 -4.30 4.36 -10.91
N VAL A 613 -4.70 5.52 -10.37
CA VAL A 613 -4.25 6.86 -10.78
C VAL A 613 -2.72 6.99 -10.70
N ASP A 614 -2.13 6.96 -9.50
CA ASP A 614 -0.67 7.11 -9.23
C ASP A 614 0.21 6.24 -10.15
N LEU A 615 -0.10 4.97 -10.37
CA LEU A 615 0.67 4.08 -11.24
C LEU A 615 0.37 4.24 -12.72
N SER A 616 -0.82 4.69 -13.09
CA SER A 616 -1.07 5.03 -14.49
C SER A 616 -0.07 6.09 -14.96
N GLY A 617 0.23 7.08 -14.11
CA GLY A 617 1.32 8.02 -14.33
C GLY A 617 2.71 7.36 -14.39
N ARG A 618 3.07 6.54 -13.39
CA ARG A 618 4.40 5.89 -13.33
C ARG A 618 4.65 4.92 -14.50
N SER A 619 3.64 4.17 -14.93
CA SER A 619 3.67 3.29 -16.10
C SER A 619 3.88 4.03 -17.42
N GLY A 620 3.34 5.25 -17.54
CA GLY A 620 3.59 6.13 -18.69
C GLY A 620 5.04 6.64 -18.71
N LEU A 621 5.51 7.17 -17.58
CA LEU A 621 6.83 7.81 -17.44
C LEU A 621 8.02 6.94 -17.84
N LEU A 622 7.90 5.61 -17.78
CA LEU A 622 8.97 4.68 -18.18
C LEU A 622 9.38 4.86 -19.65
N THR A 623 8.42 5.16 -20.54
CA THR A 623 8.69 5.39 -21.98
C THR A 623 8.25 6.77 -22.51
N HIS A 624 7.54 7.57 -21.72
CA HIS A 624 7.10 8.93 -22.07
C HIS A 624 7.36 9.90 -20.91
N GLY A 625 8.55 10.49 -20.89
CA GLY A 625 9.09 11.30 -19.78
C GLY A 625 8.51 12.71 -19.70
N ASP A 626 7.20 12.86 -19.82
CA ASP A 626 6.52 14.15 -19.75
C ASP A 626 5.39 14.15 -18.71
N ASN A 627 5.25 15.27 -18.00
CA ASN A 627 4.25 15.42 -16.93
C ASN A 627 2.82 15.41 -17.49
N VAL A 628 2.59 15.96 -18.69
CA VAL A 628 1.29 15.93 -19.37
C VAL A 628 0.94 14.50 -19.76
N ALA A 629 1.91 13.69 -20.18
CA ALA A 629 1.70 12.27 -20.46
C ALA A 629 1.41 11.45 -19.19
N ALA A 630 2.15 11.69 -18.11
CA ALA A 630 1.89 11.08 -16.81
C ALA A 630 0.49 11.44 -16.29
N ASP A 631 0.11 12.72 -16.33
CA ASP A 631 -1.17 13.21 -15.84
C ASP A 631 -2.35 12.79 -16.74
N ALA A 632 -2.15 12.71 -18.06
CA ALA A 632 -3.13 12.10 -18.97
C ALA A 632 -3.44 10.65 -18.56
N CYS A 633 -2.40 9.86 -18.27
CA CYS A 633 -2.58 8.49 -17.79
C CYS A 633 -3.23 8.46 -16.40
N ARG A 634 -2.85 9.34 -15.46
CA ARG A 634 -3.48 9.45 -14.13
C ARG A 634 -4.99 9.73 -14.24
N TYR A 635 -5.37 10.69 -15.07
CA TYR A 635 -6.78 11.04 -15.31
C TYR A 635 -7.54 9.91 -16.00
N TYR A 636 -6.98 9.31 -17.05
CA TYR A 636 -7.65 8.23 -17.77
C TYR A 636 -7.77 6.95 -16.93
N GLY A 637 -6.77 6.64 -16.11
CA GLY A 637 -6.84 5.60 -15.10
C GLY A 637 -7.95 5.82 -14.08
N ALA A 638 -8.21 7.07 -13.66
CA ALA A 638 -9.36 7.39 -12.81
C ALA A 638 -10.69 7.07 -13.51
N LEU A 639 -10.84 7.43 -14.79
CA LEU A 639 -12.05 7.16 -15.56
C LEU A 639 -12.29 5.66 -15.75
N ILE A 640 -11.26 4.89 -16.14
CA ILE A 640 -11.35 3.42 -16.27
C ILE A 640 -11.78 2.81 -14.93
N VAL A 641 -11.21 3.25 -13.82
CA VAL A 641 -11.56 2.77 -12.49
C VAL A 641 -13.00 3.13 -12.09
N ALA A 642 -13.45 4.35 -12.33
CA ALA A 642 -14.83 4.74 -12.07
C ALA A 642 -15.82 3.93 -12.92
N ALA A 643 -15.51 3.72 -14.20
CA ALA A 643 -16.32 2.92 -15.12
C ALA A 643 -16.39 1.44 -14.69
N VAL A 644 -15.26 0.83 -14.31
CA VAL A 644 -15.25 -0.51 -13.71
C VAL A 644 -16.12 -0.56 -12.46
N ARG A 645 -16.03 0.44 -11.58
CA ARG A 645 -16.84 0.51 -10.35
C ARG A 645 -18.33 0.79 -10.58
N GLY A 646 -18.79 0.87 -11.83
CA GLY A 646 -20.19 1.05 -12.19
C GLY A 646 -20.69 2.50 -12.15
N GLU A 647 -19.80 3.49 -12.18
CA GLU A 647 -20.22 4.90 -12.27
C GLU A 647 -20.82 5.22 -13.65
N SER A 648 -21.85 6.07 -13.64
CA SER A 648 -22.62 6.41 -14.85
C SER A 648 -21.85 7.33 -15.81
N LYS A 649 -22.18 7.27 -17.10
CA LYS A 649 -21.51 8.05 -18.16
C LYS A 649 -21.56 9.56 -17.89
N GLU A 650 -22.64 10.03 -17.29
CA GLU A 650 -22.83 11.44 -16.91
C GLU A 650 -21.82 11.86 -15.85
N LYS A 651 -21.56 11.02 -14.84
CA LYS A 651 -20.54 11.28 -13.81
C LYS A 651 -19.11 11.17 -14.36
N LEU A 652 -18.85 10.16 -15.19
CA LEU A 652 -17.53 9.96 -15.83
C LEU A 652 -17.13 11.17 -16.69
N LEU A 653 -18.12 11.89 -17.21
CA LEU A 653 -17.93 13.04 -18.10
C LEU A 653 -18.43 14.35 -17.47
N ASP A 654 -18.61 14.36 -16.15
CA ASP A 654 -18.90 15.57 -15.37
C ASP A 654 -17.69 16.51 -15.38
N GLU A 655 -17.92 17.82 -15.56
CA GLU A 655 -16.82 18.78 -15.67
C GLU A 655 -16.02 18.95 -14.37
N TYR A 656 -16.60 18.54 -13.25
CA TYR A 656 -15.97 18.52 -11.93
C TYR A 656 -15.57 17.10 -11.50
N PHE A 657 -15.60 16.06 -12.36
CA PHE A 657 -15.16 14.70 -11.99
C PHE A 657 -13.76 14.68 -11.35
N TYR A 658 -12.83 15.45 -11.92
CA TYR A 658 -11.50 15.62 -11.34
C TYR A 658 -11.55 16.28 -9.96
N ASP A 659 -12.29 17.38 -9.81
CA ASP A 659 -12.38 18.15 -8.56
C ASP A 659 -13.08 17.33 -7.45
N HIS A 660 -14.16 16.60 -7.79
CA HIS A 660 -14.86 15.65 -6.91
C HIS A 660 -13.97 14.51 -6.40
N HIS A 661 -12.97 14.10 -7.18
CA HIS A 661 -12.03 13.04 -6.81
C HIS A 661 -10.63 13.56 -6.44
N TYR A 662 -10.38 14.87 -6.48
CA TYR A 662 -9.05 15.46 -6.28
C TYR A 662 -8.46 15.07 -4.92
N GLU A 663 -9.21 15.40 -3.87
CA GLU A 663 -8.86 15.16 -2.48
C GLU A 663 -8.77 13.67 -2.11
N ASP A 664 -9.22 12.72 -2.95
CA ASP A 664 -9.21 11.29 -2.63
C ASP A 664 -8.36 10.42 -3.57
N TRP A 665 -8.40 10.64 -4.88
CA TRP A 665 -7.72 9.82 -5.87
C TRP A 665 -6.45 10.48 -6.43
N PHE A 666 -6.38 11.82 -6.44
CA PHE A 666 -5.26 12.58 -7.01
C PHE A 666 -4.28 13.15 -5.96
N LYS A 667 -4.45 12.84 -4.67
CA LYS A 667 -3.69 13.34 -3.48
C LYS A 667 -2.15 13.45 -3.62
N THR A 668 -1.51 12.78 -4.58
CA THR A 668 -0.06 12.84 -4.79
C THR A 668 0.41 14.17 -5.40
N GLN A 669 -0.30 14.71 -6.38
CA GLN A 669 -0.04 16.00 -7.04
C GLN A 669 -1.26 16.41 -7.89
N PRO A 670 -1.53 17.71 -8.11
CA PRO A 670 -2.55 18.13 -9.08
C PRO A 670 -2.22 17.64 -10.50
N LEU A 671 -3.23 17.58 -11.37
CA LEU A 671 -3.02 17.35 -12.80
C LEU A 671 -2.52 18.63 -13.47
N HIS A 672 -1.68 18.48 -14.51
CA HIS A 672 -1.29 19.55 -15.42
C HIS A 672 -2.52 20.25 -16.03
N GLU A 673 -2.47 21.57 -16.16
CA GLU A 673 -3.61 22.41 -16.59
C GLU A 673 -4.23 21.94 -17.91
N THR A 674 -3.42 21.50 -18.87
CA THR A 674 -3.87 20.92 -20.15
C THR A 674 -4.80 19.71 -19.97
N ILE A 675 -4.56 18.87 -18.96
CA ILE A 675 -5.39 17.71 -18.65
C ILE A 675 -6.61 18.12 -17.81
N VAL A 676 -6.49 19.14 -16.94
CA VAL A 676 -7.64 19.74 -16.25
C VAL A 676 -8.63 20.35 -17.25
N ASN A 677 -8.15 20.95 -18.34
CA ASN A 677 -9.00 21.48 -19.42
C ASN A 677 -9.74 20.37 -20.18
N ILE A 678 -9.10 19.21 -20.39
CA ILE A 678 -9.79 18.01 -20.90
C ILE A 678 -10.82 17.51 -19.89
N ALA A 679 -10.48 17.43 -18.61
CA ALA A 679 -11.37 16.94 -17.55
C ALA A 679 -12.64 17.81 -17.41
N ARG A 680 -12.50 19.13 -17.61
CA ARG A 680 -13.62 20.09 -17.69
C ARG A 680 -14.45 19.97 -18.97
N GLY A 681 -14.18 18.98 -19.81
CA GLY A 681 -15.01 18.64 -20.96
C GLY A 681 -14.65 19.39 -22.23
N SER A 682 -13.38 19.75 -22.46
CA SER A 682 -12.98 20.32 -23.76
C SER A 682 -13.40 19.43 -24.93
N PHE A 683 -13.43 18.10 -24.74
CA PHE A 683 -13.91 17.09 -25.69
C PHE A 683 -15.39 17.17 -26.07
N LYS A 684 -16.23 17.95 -25.39
CA LYS A 684 -17.71 17.99 -25.57
C LYS A 684 -18.16 18.78 -26.81
N LYS A 685 -17.50 18.56 -27.96
CA LYS A 685 -17.67 19.30 -29.22
C LYS A 685 -18.58 18.55 -30.20
N ARG A 686 -19.71 19.15 -30.60
CA ARG A 686 -20.79 18.45 -31.33
C ARG A 686 -20.41 17.96 -32.73
N ARG A 687 -19.54 18.67 -33.45
CA ARG A 687 -19.10 18.33 -34.82
C ARG A 687 -17.75 17.61 -34.84
N GLY A 688 -17.22 17.23 -33.67
CA GLY A 688 -15.95 16.51 -33.54
C GLY A 688 -14.79 17.24 -34.22
N TYR A 689 -14.28 16.67 -35.30
CA TYR A 689 -13.15 17.22 -36.06
C TYR A 689 -13.40 18.65 -36.57
N ASP A 690 -14.64 19.00 -36.94
CA ASP A 690 -14.94 20.32 -37.49
C ASP A 690 -15.03 21.41 -36.39
N ASP A 691 -15.09 20.99 -35.13
CA ASP A 691 -14.90 21.82 -33.92
C ASP A 691 -13.47 21.70 -33.34
N GLY A 692 -12.55 20.98 -34.02
CA GLY A 692 -11.14 20.90 -33.63
C GLY A 692 -10.72 19.67 -32.81
N ILE A 693 -11.57 18.65 -32.62
CA ILE A 693 -11.13 17.36 -32.06
C ILE A 693 -10.12 16.69 -33.01
N ARG A 694 -8.96 16.26 -32.54
CA ARG A 694 -7.94 15.57 -33.36
C ARG A 694 -7.42 14.37 -32.58
N GLY A 695 -7.23 13.21 -33.20
CA GLY A 695 -6.55 12.08 -32.58
C GLY A 695 -5.14 12.00 -33.13
N LYS A 696 -4.17 12.78 -32.65
CA LYS A 696 -2.81 12.84 -33.24
C LYS A 696 -1.79 12.13 -32.36
N GLY A 697 -0.58 11.93 -32.86
CA GLY A 697 0.58 11.34 -32.16
C GLY A 697 1.11 12.07 -30.91
N HIS A 698 0.26 12.82 -30.20
CA HIS A 698 0.56 13.55 -28.97
C HIS A 698 -0.65 13.49 -28.02
N ILE A 699 -0.40 12.97 -26.82
CA ILE A 699 -1.35 12.35 -25.88
C ILE A 699 -2.59 13.18 -25.51
N VAL A 700 -2.44 14.51 -25.46
CA VAL A 700 -3.54 15.46 -25.18
C VAL A 700 -4.65 15.38 -26.23
N TRP A 701 -4.29 15.27 -27.51
CA TRP A 701 -5.23 15.28 -28.62
C TRP A 701 -6.03 13.97 -28.65
N THR A 702 -5.32 12.84 -28.60
CA THR A 702 -5.84 11.47 -28.57
C THR A 702 -6.74 11.21 -27.37
N LEU A 703 -6.40 11.75 -26.20
CA LEU A 703 -7.25 11.72 -25.01
C LEU A 703 -8.54 12.54 -25.22
N GLU A 704 -8.46 13.75 -25.77
CA GLU A 704 -9.63 14.55 -26.12
C GLU A 704 -10.51 13.83 -27.15
N ALA A 705 -9.91 13.17 -28.14
CA ALA A 705 -10.58 12.42 -29.20
C ALA A 705 -11.31 11.15 -28.71
N ALA A 706 -10.64 10.33 -27.89
CA ALA A 706 -11.25 9.14 -27.29
C ALA A 706 -12.41 9.50 -26.35
N LEU A 707 -12.28 10.57 -25.57
CA LEU A 707 -13.34 11.08 -24.71
C LEU A 707 -14.48 11.73 -25.49
N TRP A 708 -14.21 12.39 -26.62
CA TRP A 708 -15.24 12.86 -27.55
C TRP A 708 -16.05 11.70 -28.14
N ALA A 709 -15.38 10.63 -28.59
CA ALA A 709 -16.04 9.45 -29.14
C ALA A 709 -16.90 8.72 -28.09
N PHE A 710 -16.42 8.63 -26.84
CA PHE A 710 -17.19 8.07 -25.72
C PHE A 710 -18.35 8.96 -25.28
N TRP A 711 -18.17 10.28 -25.26
CA TRP A 711 -19.22 11.25 -24.95
C TRP A 711 -20.35 11.23 -25.99
N SER A 712 -20.01 11.28 -27.28
CA SER A 712 -20.95 11.47 -28.39
C SER A 712 -21.70 10.21 -28.83
N THR A 713 -21.45 9.04 -28.22
CA THR A 713 -22.06 7.76 -28.63
C THR A 713 -22.57 6.92 -27.45
N GLU A 714 -23.69 6.24 -27.64
CA GLU A 714 -24.40 5.48 -26.59
C GLU A 714 -24.20 3.95 -26.68
N SER A 715 -23.17 3.49 -27.40
CA SER A 715 -22.79 2.07 -27.47
C SER A 715 -21.33 1.91 -27.89
N PHE A 716 -20.69 0.82 -27.45
CA PHE A 716 -19.29 0.50 -27.76
C PHE A 716 -19.01 0.59 -29.27
N ASP A 717 -19.79 -0.14 -30.07
CA ASP A 717 -19.53 -0.26 -31.51
C ASP A 717 -19.60 1.09 -32.24
N LYS A 718 -20.55 1.96 -31.87
CA LYS A 718 -20.70 3.29 -32.49
C LYS A 718 -19.54 4.22 -32.14
N GLY A 719 -19.05 4.16 -30.90
CA GLY A 719 -17.95 5.02 -30.47
C GLY A 719 -16.59 4.52 -30.97
N ALA A 720 -16.39 3.21 -31.09
CA ALA A 720 -15.20 2.65 -31.73
C ALA A 720 -15.14 3.09 -33.21
N LEU A 721 -16.26 3.01 -33.93
CA LEU A 721 -16.37 3.53 -35.29
C LEU A 721 -16.22 5.06 -35.35
N ALA A 722 -16.72 5.82 -34.37
CA ALA A 722 -16.53 7.27 -34.31
C ALA A 722 -15.06 7.67 -34.07
N ALA A 723 -14.34 6.91 -33.22
CA ALA A 723 -12.93 7.10 -32.95
C ALA A 723 -12.07 6.84 -34.21
N VAL A 724 -12.29 5.72 -34.90
CA VAL A 724 -11.59 5.40 -36.15
C VAL A 724 -11.92 6.39 -37.28
N ASN A 725 -13.20 6.71 -37.49
CA ASN A 725 -13.61 7.65 -38.56
C ASN A 725 -13.35 9.13 -38.23
N LEU A 726 -12.77 9.45 -37.06
CA LEU A 726 -12.20 10.77 -36.82
C LEU A 726 -11.02 11.03 -37.77
N GLY A 727 -10.21 9.99 -38.03
CA GLY A 727 -8.93 10.07 -38.73
C GLY A 727 -7.77 10.52 -37.83
N ASP A 728 -6.67 10.92 -38.47
CA ASP A 728 -5.35 11.12 -37.86
C ASP A 728 -4.71 9.77 -37.41
N ASP A 729 -4.65 9.47 -36.11
CA ASP A 729 -3.97 8.34 -35.44
C ASP A 729 -5.03 7.33 -34.96
N THR A 730 -5.46 6.45 -35.88
CA THR A 730 -6.80 5.82 -35.86
C THR A 730 -6.92 4.58 -34.98
N ASP A 731 -5.91 3.73 -34.94
CA ASP A 731 -5.83 2.58 -34.03
C ASP A 731 -5.64 3.07 -32.60
N THR A 732 -4.62 3.89 -32.33
CA THR A 732 -4.37 4.49 -31.01
C THR A 732 -5.62 5.17 -30.43
N THR A 733 -6.32 6.00 -31.22
CA THR A 733 -7.51 6.71 -30.73
C THR A 733 -8.66 5.75 -30.40
N ALA A 734 -8.83 4.69 -31.19
CA ALA A 734 -9.86 3.68 -30.99
C ALA A 734 -9.52 2.68 -29.88
N ALA A 735 -8.25 2.33 -29.72
CA ALA A 735 -7.74 1.49 -28.65
C ALA A 735 -7.83 2.20 -27.30
N ILE A 736 -7.44 3.48 -27.21
CA ILE A 736 -7.70 4.32 -26.04
C ILE A 736 -9.21 4.31 -25.74
N TYR A 737 -10.06 4.73 -26.69
CA TYR A 737 -11.52 4.67 -26.54
C TYR A 737 -12.00 3.32 -25.98
N GLY A 738 -11.50 2.23 -26.55
CA GLY A 738 -11.87 0.85 -26.24
C GLY A 738 -11.59 0.46 -24.78
N GLN A 739 -10.54 1.02 -24.16
CA GLN A 739 -10.26 0.80 -22.74
C GLN A 739 -11.39 1.32 -21.84
N LEU A 740 -11.80 2.58 -22.01
CA LEU A 740 -12.83 3.20 -21.15
C LEU A 740 -14.24 2.75 -21.56
N ALA A 741 -14.54 2.72 -22.86
CA ALA A 741 -15.82 2.25 -23.36
C ALA A 741 -16.06 0.78 -22.99
N GLY A 742 -15.02 -0.05 -23.09
CA GLY A 742 -15.06 -1.44 -22.63
C GLY A 742 -15.26 -1.58 -21.12
N ALA A 743 -14.61 -0.74 -20.32
CA ALA A 743 -14.83 -0.65 -18.87
C ALA A 743 -16.23 -0.14 -18.48
N PHE A 744 -16.90 0.61 -19.36
CA PHE A 744 -18.23 1.18 -19.11
C PHE A 744 -19.37 0.28 -19.62
N TYR A 745 -19.30 -0.18 -20.86
CA TYR A 745 -20.32 -1.00 -21.52
C TYR A 745 -20.21 -2.49 -21.19
N GLY A 746 -19.00 -3.00 -20.90
CA GLY A 746 -18.77 -4.41 -20.63
C GLY A 746 -18.50 -5.26 -21.88
N TYR A 747 -17.88 -6.44 -21.70
CA TYR A 747 -17.47 -7.35 -22.78
C TYR A 747 -18.64 -7.88 -23.59
N GLU A 748 -19.75 -8.25 -22.96
CA GLU A 748 -20.91 -8.77 -23.70
C GLU A 748 -21.56 -7.72 -24.63
N ASN A 749 -21.38 -6.42 -24.35
CA ASN A 749 -21.88 -5.31 -25.18
C ASN A 749 -20.91 -4.86 -26.30
N ILE A 750 -19.77 -5.54 -26.47
CA ILE A 750 -18.92 -5.41 -27.67
C ILE A 750 -19.48 -6.32 -28.77
N SER A 751 -19.56 -5.82 -30.00
CA SER A 751 -19.93 -6.57 -31.22
C SER A 751 -19.53 -8.06 -31.16
N PRO A 752 -20.48 -9.01 -31.13
CA PRO A 752 -20.19 -10.44 -31.14
C PRO A 752 -19.39 -10.88 -32.37
N LYS A 753 -19.48 -10.14 -33.48
CA LYS A 753 -18.66 -10.35 -34.68
C LYS A 753 -17.19 -10.00 -34.43
N TRP A 754 -16.92 -8.82 -33.86
CA TRP A 754 -15.53 -8.43 -33.55
C TRP A 754 -14.94 -9.33 -32.46
N ARG A 755 -15.75 -9.68 -31.45
CA ARG A 755 -15.39 -10.71 -30.44
C ARG A 755 -15.19 -12.11 -31.01
N SER A 756 -15.71 -12.46 -32.19
CA SER A 756 -15.49 -13.80 -32.76
C SER A 756 -14.19 -13.91 -33.56
N ILE A 757 -13.72 -12.81 -34.16
CA ILE A 757 -12.52 -12.78 -35.03
C ILE A 757 -11.25 -12.23 -34.36
N LEU A 758 -11.36 -11.55 -33.21
CA LEU A 758 -10.21 -10.94 -32.52
C LEU A 758 -9.11 -11.97 -32.20
N TYR A 759 -7.89 -11.68 -32.67
CA TYR A 759 -6.73 -12.54 -32.51
C TYR A 759 -6.37 -12.73 -31.03
N ALA A 760 -6.14 -13.99 -30.63
CA ALA A 760 -5.81 -14.41 -29.26
C ALA A 760 -6.80 -13.96 -28.16
N ARG A 761 -8.07 -13.66 -28.50
CA ARG A 761 -9.15 -13.33 -27.53
C ARG A 761 -9.19 -14.22 -26.29
N ASP A 762 -8.97 -15.53 -26.45
CA ASP A 762 -9.06 -16.47 -25.33
C ASP A 762 -7.91 -16.29 -24.33
N LEU A 763 -6.74 -15.83 -24.78
CA LEU A 763 -5.67 -15.32 -23.92
C LEU A 763 -6.06 -13.99 -23.29
N ILE A 764 -6.57 -13.02 -24.06
CA ILE A 764 -6.95 -11.68 -23.55
C ILE A 764 -8.02 -11.80 -22.45
N THR A 765 -9.03 -12.66 -22.63
CA THR A 765 -10.06 -12.94 -21.62
C THR A 765 -9.55 -13.77 -20.44
N CYS A 766 -8.56 -14.64 -20.63
CA CYS A 766 -7.90 -15.36 -19.53
C CYS A 766 -7.01 -14.41 -18.72
N ILE A 767 -6.37 -13.44 -19.36
CA ILE A 767 -5.61 -12.36 -18.73
C ILE A 767 -6.56 -11.49 -17.90
N ALA A 768 -7.70 -11.07 -18.45
CA ALA A 768 -8.73 -10.35 -17.70
C ALA A 768 -9.17 -11.09 -16.42
N GLU A 769 -9.37 -12.41 -16.52
CA GLU A 769 -9.70 -13.27 -15.37
C GLU A 769 -8.57 -13.34 -14.33
N TRP A 770 -7.30 -13.40 -14.73
CA TRP A 770 -6.18 -13.37 -13.79
C TRP A 770 -5.91 -11.97 -13.22
N THR A 771 -6.10 -10.92 -14.00
CA THR A 771 -6.03 -9.53 -13.54
C THR A 771 -7.02 -9.31 -12.40
N GLU A 772 -8.26 -9.75 -12.57
CA GLU A 772 -9.31 -9.63 -11.56
C GLU A 772 -9.11 -10.59 -10.37
N TYR A 773 -8.77 -11.86 -10.62
CA TYR A 773 -8.53 -12.85 -9.56
C TYR A 773 -7.32 -12.49 -8.67
N LEU A 774 -6.25 -11.93 -9.24
CA LEU A 774 -5.11 -11.45 -8.45
C LEU A 774 -5.41 -10.11 -7.78
N SER A 775 -6.20 -9.26 -8.42
CA SER A 775 -6.78 -8.08 -7.76
C SER A 775 -7.32 -8.46 -6.38
N TYR A 776 -8.06 -9.57 -6.24
CA TYR A 776 -8.63 -10.02 -4.96
C TYR A 776 -7.65 -10.11 -3.80
N SER A 777 -6.63 -10.95 -3.95
CA SER A 777 -5.69 -11.27 -2.88
C SER A 777 -4.98 -9.99 -2.46
N GLU A 778 -4.52 -9.23 -3.45
CA GLU A 778 -3.77 -8.01 -3.21
C GLU A 778 -4.66 -6.81 -2.75
N THR A 779 -5.98 -6.97 -2.54
CA THR A 779 -6.91 -5.85 -2.24
C THR A 779 -6.75 -5.26 -0.85
N LYS A 780 -6.99 -6.10 0.14
CA LYS A 780 -7.56 -5.66 1.42
C LYS A 780 -6.54 -4.92 2.28
N ILE A 781 -5.28 -4.93 1.84
CA ILE A 781 -4.10 -4.37 2.49
C ILE A 781 -4.04 -2.83 2.37
N VAL A 782 -4.45 -2.25 1.22
CA VAL A 782 -4.11 -0.84 0.91
C VAL A 782 -5.34 0.09 0.82
N GLY A 783 -6.55 -0.41 1.10
CA GLY A 783 -7.78 0.39 1.08
C GLY A 783 -7.95 1.37 2.24
N HIS A 784 -7.25 1.15 3.36
CA HIS A 784 -7.48 1.87 4.61
C HIS A 784 -6.57 3.09 4.85
N GLU A 785 -5.61 3.39 3.97
CA GLU A 785 -4.54 4.37 4.29
C GLU A 785 -4.83 5.83 3.89
N GLN A 786 -5.46 6.07 2.73
CA GLN A 786 -5.35 7.39 2.09
C GLN A 786 -6.49 8.36 2.44
N ILE A 787 -7.70 7.89 2.79
CA ILE A 787 -8.87 8.77 3.03
C ILE A 787 -8.63 9.75 4.20
N ALA A 788 -7.80 9.38 5.19
CA ALA A 788 -7.61 10.14 6.43
C ALA A 788 -6.79 11.45 6.33
N ARG A 789 -6.37 11.91 5.14
CA ARG A 789 -5.38 13.01 4.99
C ARG A 789 -5.87 14.28 4.26
N SER A 790 -7.13 14.36 3.85
CA SER A 790 -7.66 15.44 3.01
C SER A 790 -8.51 16.46 3.80
N ARG A 791 -7.85 17.45 4.39
CA ARG A 791 -8.43 18.75 4.78
C ARG A 791 -7.36 19.86 4.66
N PRO A 792 -7.57 20.90 3.83
CA PRO A 792 -6.62 22.01 3.73
C PRO A 792 -6.76 22.98 4.91
N HIS A 793 -5.64 23.60 5.30
CA HIS A 793 -5.60 24.82 6.12
C HIS A 793 -4.67 25.84 5.46
N ASP A 794 -5.06 27.11 5.51
CA ASP A 794 -4.48 28.19 4.72
C ASP A 794 -2.98 28.42 4.96
N ARG A 795 -2.26 28.74 3.87
CA ARG A 795 -0.93 29.36 3.92
C ARG A 795 -0.93 30.70 3.20
N LYS A 796 -1.09 31.78 3.97
CA LYS A 796 -0.47 33.06 3.63
C LYS A 796 0.98 33.04 4.14
N ASN A 797 1.94 33.12 3.23
CA ASN A 797 2.95 34.19 3.25
C ASN A 797 3.90 34.09 2.04
N SER A 798 4.32 35.25 1.57
CA SER A 798 5.16 35.45 0.38
C SER A 798 6.65 35.52 0.72
N VAL A 799 7.50 35.04 -0.19
CA VAL A 799 8.89 35.49 -0.35
C VAL A 799 9.13 35.72 -1.84
N GLN A 800 9.80 36.83 -2.19
CA GLN A 800 10.14 37.17 -3.58
C GLN A 800 11.46 36.51 -4.04
N PRO A 801 11.66 36.27 -5.34
CA PRO A 801 12.93 35.76 -5.87
C PRO A 801 13.99 36.88 -5.95
N ASN A 802 15.25 36.53 -5.72
CA ASN A 802 16.39 37.38 -6.05
C ASN A 802 16.95 37.03 -7.44
N GLU A 803 17.27 38.04 -8.24
CA GLU A 803 17.93 37.92 -9.54
C GLU A 803 19.44 37.71 -9.40
N ILE A 804 20.06 36.92 -10.30
CA ILE A 804 21.44 37.14 -10.76
C ILE A 804 21.53 36.78 -12.25
N GLY A 805 22.17 37.63 -13.07
CA GLY A 805 22.92 37.18 -14.25
C GLY A 805 22.29 37.36 -15.64
N LEU A 806 22.02 38.59 -16.07
CA LEU A 806 21.81 38.89 -17.50
C LEU A 806 23.12 38.82 -18.31
N GLY A 807 23.07 38.13 -19.46
CA GLY A 807 24.09 38.17 -20.51
C GLY A 807 23.48 38.67 -21.82
N ASN A 808 23.88 39.87 -22.27
CA ASN A 808 23.29 40.55 -23.43
C ASN A 808 23.54 39.85 -24.77
N ASN A 809 22.57 39.94 -25.70
CA ASN A 809 22.81 40.71 -26.94
C ASN A 809 21.59 41.09 -27.81
N ASN A 810 21.46 42.40 -28.06
CA ASN A 810 21.08 43.06 -29.33
C ASN A 810 19.67 42.98 -29.96
N LYS A 811 19.10 44.20 -30.13
CA LYS A 811 18.24 44.69 -31.24
C LYS A 811 16.77 44.19 -31.29
N SER A 812 15.76 44.99 -31.65
CA SER A 812 15.71 46.43 -32.02
C SER A 812 14.32 47.09 -31.80
N LYS A 813 14.33 48.42 -31.64
CA LYS A 813 13.19 49.39 -31.73
C LYS A 813 12.56 49.44 -33.15
N PRO A 814 11.49 50.24 -33.42
CA PRO A 814 10.51 50.94 -32.55
C PRO A 814 9.02 50.79 -32.97
N MET A 815 8.05 51.33 -32.20
CA MET A 815 7.25 52.55 -32.54
C MET A 815 5.99 52.77 -31.65
N LYS A 816 5.57 54.04 -31.59
CA LYS A 816 4.34 54.64 -31.02
C LYS A 816 3.40 55.04 -32.21
N PRO A 817 2.19 55.65 -32.09
CA PRO A 817 1.67 56.45 -30.95
C PRO A 817 0.13 56.49 -30.68
N ASP A 818 -0.24 57.23 -29.61
CA ASP A 818 -1.39 58.18 -29.48
C ASP A 818 -2.87 57.75 -29.67
N SER A 819 -3.88 58.41 -29.03
CA SER A 819 -3.91 59.37 -27.89
C SER A 819 -5.35 59.63 -27.37
N HIS A 820 -5.50 60.53 -26.37
CA HIS A 820 -6.73 61.27 -25.97
C HIS A 820 -7.81 60.48 -25.15
N SER A 821 -8.56 61.06 -24.19
CA SER A 821 -8.46 62.38 -23.48
C SER A 821 -9.24 62.40 -22.13
N LYS A 822 -9.04 63.49 -21.34
CA LYS A 822 -9.96 64.25 -20.42
C LYS A 822 -11.23 63.55 -19.83
N SER A 823 -11.68 63.77 -18.57
CA SER A 823 -11.29 64.73 -17.50
C SER A 823 -11.90 64.43 -16.11
N LYS A 824 -11.38 65.10 -15.07
CA LYS A 824 -11.82 65.23 -13.64
C LYS A 824 -13.20 65.96 -13.49
N PRO A 825 -13.89 66.05 -12.31
CA PRO A 825 -13.32 66.43 -10.99
C PRO A 825 -13.96 66.03 -9.62
N ASN A 826 -13.13 66.15 -8.56
CA ASN A 826 -13.32 66.64 -7.18
C ASN A 826 -14.64 66.44 -6.37
N ARG A 827 -14.51 65.94 -5.13
CA ARG A 827 -14.65 66.65 -3.80
C ARG A 827 -14.57 65.64 -2.62
N SER A 828 -14.45 66.01 -1.32
CA SER A 828 -13.41 66.85 -0.64
C SER A 828 -13.63 66.90 0.90
N LYS A 829 -12.60 66.64 1.73
CA LYS A 829 -12.51 66.99 3.19
C LYS A 829 -13.57 66.33 4.13
N SER A 830 -13.57 66.44 5.48
CA SER A 830 -12.54 66.31 6.56
C SER A 830 -13.28 66.13 7.94
N GLU A 831 -12.78 66.05 9.19
CA GLU A 831 -11.47 66.23 9.86
C GLU A 831 -11.46 65.70 11.34
N GLN A 832 -10.40 66.00 12.13
CA GLN A 832 -10.27 66.17 13.62
C GLN A 832 -10.95 65.17 14.60
N ARG A 833 -10.23 64.28 15.33
CA ARG A 833 -9.36 64.45 16.56
C ARG A 833 -10.09 64.41 17.95
N PRO A 834 -9.40 64.08 19.09
CA PRO A 834 -10.00 63.31 20.21
C PRO A 834 -9.84 63.88 21.64
N SER A 835 -10.35 63.18 22.69
CA SER A 835 -9.93 63.40 24.10
C SER A 835 -10.20 62.22 25.09
N LYS A 836 -9.22 61.94 25.98
CA LYS A 836 -9.21 61.77 27.48
C LYS A 836 -10.43 61.21 28.27
N ALA A 837 -10.35 60.69 29.52
CA ALA A 837 -9.32 59.98 30.35
C ALA A 837 -9.79 59.64 31.82
N LYS A 838 -9.18 58.62 32.49
CA LYS A 838 -8.94 58.40 33.96
C LYS A 838 -9.99 57.80 34.95
N LYS A 839 -9.45 57.13 36.01
CA LYS A 839 -10.00 56.54 37.30
C LYS A 839 -10.74 55.18 37.16
N ALA A 840 -10.55 54.08 37.93
CA ALA A 840 -9.96 53.70 39.26
C ALA A 840 -10.91 53.88 40.49
N VAL A 841 -10.92 53.07 41.59
CA VAL A 841 -9.89 52.27 42.34
C VAL A 841 -10.55 51.08 43.15
N SER A 842 -9.77 50.22 43.88
CA SER A 842 -10.15 49.30 45.03
C SER A 842 -10.42 47.80 44.69
N ARG A 843 -9.60 46.77 45.08
CA ARG A 843 -9.40 46.01 46.36
C ARG A 843 -10.56 45.00 46.72
N PHE A 844 -10.42 43.83 47.38
CA PHE A 844 -9.31 43.09 48.08
C PHE A 844 -9.58 41.54 48.20
N PHE A 845 -8.67 40.77 48.85
CA PHE A 845 -8.71 39.31 49.23
C PHE A 845 -8.68 38.26 48.07
N GLY A 846 -8.18 37.01 48.24
CA GLY A 846 -7.35 36.44 49.32
C GLY A 846 -7.35 34.88 49.42
N PHE A 847 -6.16 34.25 49.38
CA PHE A 847 -5.84 32.81 49.61
C PHE A 847 -6.45 31.72 48.67
N ARG A 848 -6.10 30.42 48.76
CA ARG A 848 -4.79 29.71 48.52
C ARG A 848 -5.02 28.17 48.64
N GLU A 849 -4.46 27.34 47.73
CA GLU A 849 -4.28 25.86 47.88
C GLU A 849 -5.59 25.03 48.08
N SER A 850 -5.69 23.69 47.99
CA SER A 850 -4.83 22.55 47.57
C SER A 850 -5.70 21.34 47.14
N GLU A 851 -5.10 20.29 46.56
CA GLU A 851 -5.57 18.88 46.45
C GLU A 851 -6.92 18.56 45.76
N VAL A 852 -6.85 17.95 44.56
CA VAL A 852 -7.16 16.52 44.25
C VAL A 852 -6.81 16.24 42.78
#